data_AF-A0A251REF9-F1
#
_entry.id   AF-A0A251REF9-F1
#
_cell.length_a   1.000
_cell.length_b   1.000
_cell.length_c   1.000
_cell.angle_alpha   90.00
_cell.angle_beta   90.00
_cell.angle_gamma   90.00
#
_symmetry.space_group_name_H-M   'P 1'
#
loop_
_entity.id
_entity.type
_entity.pdbx_description
1 polymer ?
#
loop_
_entity_poly.entity_id
_entity_poly.type
_entity_poly.pdbx_seq_one_letter_code
_entity_poly.pdbx_strand_id
1 'polypeptide(L)'
;MLCSLRFSRKQNKVAFLTTTKRKGSSLRIIRSVLNNRKSSISGNGASEPARILLERLFAQTQKLEEQMNRNSHHPQDIQLGFNLEILESDLHAALAALKKKEEDLQDAERTVFFEHCELHRTKEELEQREKEIAAASCRYEKIGEELKQANLGLASQARHIDDIKLRLRERDQEIAAAQSTLSLKEEELDKMRNELLLKSEEAAKTESELKSKSHLLNEANEVVNRQAVEVQGLRKSLQEKEEELEVSQMQRKLEVEKLKVAEEKLEKQTMEWLLAQEELKKLAEEASRHAGETNETLEDFRRVKKLLADVRSELVFSQKSLASSRQKMEEQEKLLETQWEELEEHKGSVMTYLTTLKDAQIEVQSERAKLKVAEAQKKELERDLSMEKELMEELQELLKKERYSLHQAINGISSLQKKLDKKNADFGKMRDLLQVKESEMVEAKLEIQHLKSEQDSLKLILDEKDLELLNARHKLEEVNNEIAELKMLLNSKEDQLIQATTMLKEKDEHVNTMQNELNDTKLKYSEAETVVGRIVELTNKLVISVKDDDSNAPRMFDDMGQDLLQQLLENPADDFRLQIKQLETELELARDSLRTKEMEVLAFQRALTIKDEELKMVLGRLDAKEKEVKKMKEEAEDANDLRKLYALAQERLGEKSIGDLAIEKLQIEAAQLEVEAATNALHKLAEMSGEFLHKASLSIEADAYTTILLPNGSDPSRSAAENDECLTEVTTEVSRISALTDQLVKEAGIVIRAGPAGQQSCSPARRS
;
A
#
# COMPACT_ATOMS: atom_id res chain seq x y z
N MET A 1 1.96 32.99 -22.48
CA MET A 1 3.17 33.56 -21.83
C MET A 1 4.22 32.47 -21.71
N LEU A 2 5.49 32.77 -22.01
CA LEU A 2 6.61 31.83 -21.86
C LEU A 2 7.23 32.01 -20.47
N CYS A 3 7.15 30.99 -19.60
CA CYS A 3 7.81 30.98 -18.30
C CYS A 3 8.58 29.67 -18.09
N SER A 4 9.78 29.61 -18.67
CA SER A 4 10.73 28.52 -18.47
C SER A 4 11.35 28.59 -17.07
N LEU A 5 10.76 27.89 -16.10
CA LEU A 5 11.33 27.73 -14.77
C LEU A 5 12.61 26.88 -14.83
N ARG A 6 13.77 27.57 -14.83
CA ARG A 6 15.09 26.97 -14.70
C ARG A 6 15.23 26.28 -13.33
N PHE A 7 14.93 24.98 -13.26
CA PHE A 7 15.33 24.19 -12.10
C PHE A 7 16.83 23.94 -12.12
N SER A 8 17.52 24.49 -11.12
CA SER A 8 18.96 24.38 -10.94
C SER A 8 19.34 22.96 -10.54
N ARG A 9 19.62 22.11 -11.53
CA ARG A 9 20.20 20.78 -11.31
C ARG A 9 21.60 20.94 -10.72
N LYS A 10 21.71 20.99 -9.39
CA LYS A 10 22.97 20.79 -8.65
C LYS A 10 23.48 19.39 -8.98
N GLN A 11 24.25 19.29 -10.06
CA GLN A 11 25.12 18.16 -10.29
C GLN A 11 26.17 18.19 -9.18
N ASN A 12 26.01 17.34 -8.16
CA ASN A 12 27.16 16.88 -7.40
C ASN A 12 28.01 16.04 -8.35
N LYS A 13 28.84 16.72 -9.15
CA LYS A 13 30.01 16.13 -9.77
C LYS A 13 30.91 15.67 -8.63
N VAL A 14 30.73 14.42 -8.20
CA VAL A 14 31.87 13.67 -7.66
C VAL A 14 32.86 13.60 -8.80
N ALA A 15 33.86 14.48 -8.74
CA ALA A 15 34.94 14.46 -9.69
C ALA A 15 35.65 13.12 -9.53
N PHE A 16 35.46 12.22 -10.48
CA PHE A 16 36.44 11.17 -10.72
C PHE A 16 37.73 11.88 -11.10
N LEU A 17 38.57 12.11 -10.08
CA LEU A 17 39.97 12.44 -10.23
C LEU A 17 40.56 11.44 -11.21
N THR A 18 40.89 11.90 -12.40
CA THR A 18 41.79 11.18 -13.29
C THR A 18 43.07 10.96 -12.51
N THR A 19 43.30 9.72 -12.08
CA THR A 19 44.43 9.36 -11.24
C THR A 19 45.70 9.45 -12.06
N THR A 20 46.26 10.67 -12.00
CA THR A 20 47.62 11.04 -12.32
C THR A 20 48.61 9.88 -12.19
N LYS A 21 49.46 9.71 -13.21
CA LYS A 21 50.63 8.84 -13.18
C LYS A 21 51.58 9.25 -12.04
N ARG A 22 51.36 8.69 -10.84
CA ARG A 22 52.36 8.53 -9.75
C ARG A 22 52.68 7.03 -9.72
N LYS A 23 53.87 6.55 -10.07
CA LYS A 23 55.22 6.95 -9.64
C LYS A 23 55.36 6.89 -8.11
N GLY A 24 55.75 5.72 -7.61
CA GLY A 24 56.43 5.56 -6.31
C GLY A 24 55.68 4.81 -5.21
N SER A 25 55.82 3.49 -5.17
CA SER A 25 55.92 2.73 -3.91
C SER A 25 56.70 1.44 -4.14
N SER A 26 58.03 1.56 -4.14
CA SER A 26 58.97 0.45 -4.26
C SER A 26 59.02 -0.39 -2.99
N LEU A 27 58.35 -1.55 -3.02
CA LEU A 27 58.63 -2.68 -2.11
C LEU A 27 59.50 -3.68 -2.89
N ARG A 28 60.82 -3.49 -2.96
CA ARG A 28 61.77 -3.95 -1.93
C ARG A 28 61.53 -5.40 -1.43
N ILE A 29 61.33 -6.37 -2.33
CA ILE A 29 62.14 -7.61 -2.32
C ILE A 29 62.45 -7.99 -3.79
N ILE A 30 63.49 -7.37 -4.36
CA ILE A 30 64.40 -8.12 -5.23
C ILE A 30 65.66 -8.27 -4.40
N ARG A 31 65.76 -9.39 -3.69
CA ARG A 31 67.01 -9.77 -3.02
C ARG A 31 67.94 -10.21 -4.14
N SER A 32 68.91 -9.38 -4.48
CA SER A 32 69.83 -9.63 -5.59
C SER A 32 70.68 -10.87 -5.32
N VAL A 33 70.30 -12.01 -5.91
CA VAL A 33 71.16 -13.20 -6.03
C VAL A 33 72.19 -12.99 -7.15
N LEU A 34 72.88 -11.85 -7.08
CA LEU A 34 73.99 -11.44 -7.94
C LEU A 34 75.16 -10.86 -7.12
N ASN A 35 75.07 -10.96 -5.78
CA ASN A 35 76.10 -10.56 -4.83
C ASN A 35 76.39 -11.71 -3.84
N ASN A 36 76.98 -12.82 -4.32
CA ASN A 36 77.86 -13.69 -3.52
C ASN A 36 78.48 -14.86 -4.33
N ARG A 37 79.42 -14.51 -5.21
CA ARG A 37 80.56 -15.27 -5.76
C ARG A 37 81.09 -14.34 -6.86
N LYS A 38 82.27 -13.73 -6.81
CA LYS A 38 83.52 -14.19 -6.17
C LYS A 38 83.83 -15.65 -6.53
N SER A 39 83.46 -16.07 -7.74
CA SER A 39 84.28 -17.00 -8.51
C SER A 39 85.59 -16.27 -8.80
N SER A 40 86.56 -16.47 -7.91
CA SER A 40 87.93 -16.05 -8.13
C SER A 40 88.47 -16.78 -9.36
N ILE A 41 88.49 -16.10 -10.51
CA ILE A 41 89.45 -16.40 -11.56
C ILE A 41 90.82 -16.07 -10.99
N SER A 42 91.33 -16.97 -10.16
CA SER A 42 92.63 -16.90 -9.51
C SER A 42 93.68 -17.27 -10.55
N GLY A 43 93.86 -16.40 -11.55
CA GLY A 43 94.89 -16.49 -12.57
C GLY A 43 96.33 -16.30 -12.06
N ASN A 44 96.55 -16.47 -10.74
CA ASN A 44 97.79 -16.28 -10.01
C ASN A 44 98.15 -17.53 -9.20
N GLY A 45 98.30 -18.67 -9.89
CA GLY A 45 99.26 -19.68 -9.45
C GLY A 45 100.60 -19.33 -10.11
N ALA A 46 101.69 -19.22 -9.34
CA ALA A 46 103.00 -18.74 -9.80
C ALA A 46 103.78 -19.74 -10.68
N SER A 47 103.12 -20.29 -11.69
CA SER A 47 103.69 -21.12 -12.75
C SER A 47 103.48 -20.42 -14.09
N GLU A 48 104.42 -20.55 -15.00
CA GLU A 48 104.35 -19.87 -16.29
C GLU A 48 103.17 -20.40 -17.12
N PRO A 49 102.50 -19.53 -17.91
CA PRO A 49 101.41 -19.97 -18.78
C PRO A 49 101.85 -21.15 -19.65
N ALA A 50 101.04 -22.20 -19.73
CA ALA A 50 101.34 -23.39 -20.54
C ALA A 50 101.74 -23.04 -21.98
N ARG A 51 101.15 -21.97 -22.53
CA ARG A 51 101.54 -21.36 -23.81
C ARG A 51 103.02 -20.93 -23.87
N ILE A 52 103.52 -20.24 -22.85
CA ILE A 52 104.91 -19.74 -22.80
C ILE A 52 105.88 -20.91 -22.59
N LEU A 53 105.50 -21.93 -21.82
CA LEU A 53 106.28 -23.16 -21.66
C LEU A 53 106.38 -23.95 -22.98
N LEU A 54 105.27 -24.07 -23.73
CA LEU A 54 105.27 -24.68 -25.07
C LEU A 54 106.07 -23.87 -26.09
N GLU A 55 105.96 -22.54 -26.08
CA GLU A 55 106.75 -21.64 -26.93
C GLU A 55 108.27 -21.75 -26.61
N ARG A 56 108.64 -21.94 -25.33
CA ARG A 56 110.03 -22.21 -24.92
C ARG A 56 110.51 -23.58 -25.34
N LEU A 57 109.73 -24.63 -25.10
CA LEU A 57 110.03 -26.00 -25.53
C LEU A 57 110.30 -26.07 -27.03
N PHE A 58 109.48 -25.40 -27.82
CA PHE A 58 109.66 -25.30 -29.26
C PHE A 58 111.00 -24.62 -29.60
N ALA A 59 111.30 -23.47 -28.98
CA ALA A 59 112.54 -22.74 -29.18
C ALA A 59 113.80 -23.47 -28.67
N GLN A 60 113.70 -24.34 -27.65
CA GLN A 60 114.80 -25.17 -27.17
C GLN A 60 115.00 -26.41 -28.04
N THR A 61 113.92 -27.07 -28.46
CA THR A 61 113.98 -28.18 -29.43
C THR A 61 114.67 -27.72 -30.72
N GLN A 62 114.29 -26.54 -31.23
CA GLN A 62 114.93 -25.94 -32.41
C GLN A 62 116.43 -25.66 -32.20
N LYS A 63 116.83 -25.18 -31.01
CA LYS A 63 118.27 -25.00 -30.68
C LYS A 63 119.03 -26.32 -30.58
N LEU A 64 118.40 -27.39 -30.09
CA LEU A 64 119.00 -28.72 -30.01
C LEU A 64 119.18 -29.33 -31.42
N GLU A 65 118.17 -29.16 -32.28
CA GLU A 65 118.20 -29.55 -33.69
C GLU A 65 119.29 -28.79 -34.46
N GLU A 66 119.42 -27.47 -34.28
CA GLU A 66 120.49 -26.66 -34.87
C GLU A 66 121.90 -27.06 -34.38
N GLN A 67 122.04 -27.55 -33.15
CA GLN A 67 123.30 -28.07 -32.62
C GLN A 67 123.66 -29.44 -33.21
N MET A 68 122.68 -30.34 -33.35
CA MET A 68 122.88 -31.66 -33.95
C MET A 68 123.21 -31.61 -35.45
N ASN A 69 122.76 -30.57 -36.16
CA ASN A 69 122.94 -30.44 -37.62
C ASN A 69 124.28 -29.77 -38.03
N ARG A 70 125.14 -29.39 -37.07
CA ARG A 70 126.46 -28.78 -37.33
C ARG A 70 127.61 -29.78 -37.13
N ASN A 71 128.06 -30.38 -38.23
CA ASN A 71 129.23 -31.25 -38.26
C ASN A 71 130.55 -30.50 -37.93
N SER A 72 131.07 -30.60 -36.70
CA SER A 72 132.47 -30.26 -36.40
C SER A 72 133.02 -30.96 -35.15
N HIS A 73 134.21 -31.56 -35.27
CA HIS A 73 134.89 -32.28 -34.18
C HIS A 73 135.50 -31.36 -33.11
N HIS A 74 134.82 -31.18 -31.97
CA HIS A 74 135.43 -30.86 -30.66
C HIS A 74 134.50 -31.35 -29.52
N PRO A 75 135.01 -31.57 -28.28
CA PRO A 75 134.25 -32.25 -27.23
C PRO A 75 133.17 -31.35 -26.64
N GLN A 76 131.91 -31.58 -27.06
CA GLN A 76 130.73 -30.78 -26.68
C GLN A 76 129.65 -31.56 -25.91
N ASP A 77 129.93 -32.82 -25.53
CA ASP A 77 128.97 -33.74 -24.91
C ASP A 77 128.35 -33.20 -23.60
N ILE A 78 129.11 -32.44 -22.81
CA ILE A 78 128.63 -31.84 -21.55
C ILE A 78 127.57 -30.77 -21.82
N GLN A 79 127.74 -29.96 -22.87
CA GLN A 79 126.82 -28.86 -23.19
C GLN A 79 125.52 -29.37 -23.83
N LEU A 80 125.58 -30.48 -24.55
CA LEU A 80 124.41 -31.14 -25.15
C LEU A 80 123.54 -31.80 -24.07
N GLY A 81 124.17 -32.41 -23.06
CA GLY A 81 123.49 -32.97 -21.87
C GLY A 81 122.69 -31.91 -21.10
N PHE A 82 123.29 -30.75 -20.79
CA PHE A 82 122.56 -29.67 -20.12
C PHE A 82 121.38 -29.12 -20.94
N ASN A 83 121.51 -29.00 -22.26
CA ASN A 83 120.38 -28.56 -23.10
C ASN A 83 119.24 -29.60 -23.12
N LEU A 84 119.56 -30.89 -23.02
CA LEU A 84 118.56 -31.97 -22.95
C LEU A 84 117.87 -32.01 -21.58
N GLU A 85 118.60 -31.85 -20.48
CA GLU A 85 118.06 -31.79 -19.10
C GLU A 85 117.14 -30.57 -18.90
N ILE A 86 117.49 -29.43 -19.49
CA ILE A 86 116.64 -28.23 -19.50
C ILE A 86 115.36 -28.49 -20.32
N LEU A 87 115.48 -29.10 -21.51
CA LEU A 87 114.33 -29.43 -22.37
C LEU A 87 113.39 -30.44 -21.68
N GLU A 88 113.94 -31.44 -20.99
CA GLU A 88 113.16 -32.39 -20.19
C GLU A 88 112.46 -31.72 -19.00
N SER A 89 113.14 -30.77 -18.33
CA SER A 89 112.55 -29.99 -17.24
C SER A 89 111.40 -29.09 -17.72
N ASP A 90 111.58 -28.39 -18.83
CA ASP A 90 110.52 -27.58 -19.46
C ASP A 90 109.38 -28.46 -20.00
N LEU A 91 109.65 -29.72 -20.41
CA LEU A 91 108.62 -30.69 -20.85
C LEU A 91 107.75 -31.13 -19.67
N HIS A 92 108.36 -31.50 -18.56
CA HIS A 92 107.64 -31.82 -17.32
C HIS A 92 106.84 -30.61 -16.80
N ALA A 93 107.41 -29.40 -16.88
CA ALA A 93 106.70 -28.17 -16.52
C ALA A 93 105.48 -27.91 -17.42
N ALA A 94 105.63 -28.07 -18.75
CA ALA A 94 104.53 -27.90 -19.70
C ALA A 94 103.42 -28.94 -19.50
N LEU A 95 103.79 -30.22 -19.29
CA LEU A 95 102.82 -31.28 -19.00
C LEU A 95 102.07 -31.04 -17.69
N ALA A 96 102.75 -30.62 -16.62
CA ALA A 96 102.11 -30.25 -15.36
C ALA A 96 101.17 -29.04 -15.52
N ALA A 97 101.56 -28.03 -16.30
CA ALA A 97 100.74 -26.85 -16.58
C ALA A 97 99.52 -27.18 -17.46
N LEU A 98 99.66 -28.08 -18.43
CA LEU A 98 98.56 -28.56 -19.27
C LEU A 98 97.58 -29.44 -18.50
N LYS A 99 98.09 -30.39 -17.68
CA LYS A 99 97.24 -31.21 -16.81
C LYS A 99 96.44 -30.36 -15.82
N LYS A 100 97.06 -29.36 -15.21
CA LYS A 100 96.35 -28.39 -14.37
C LYS A 100 95.29 -27.60 -15.16
N LYS A 101 95.54 -27.29 -16.43
CA LYS A 101 94.55 -26.63 -17.30
C LYS A 101 93.40 -27.53 -17.70
N GLU A 102 93.63 -28.83 -17.83
CA GLU A 102 92.58 -29.83 -18.00
C GLU A 102 91.72 -29.96 -16.73
N GLU A 103 92.35 -30.03 -15.55
CA GLU A 103 91.66 -30.02 -14.24
C GLU A 103 90.83 -28.75 -14.04
N ASP A 104 91.41 -27.56 -14.28
CA ASP A 104 90.71 -26.26 -14.27
C ASP A 104 89.51 -26.24 -15.24
N LEU A 105 89.63 -26.87 -16.41
CA LEU A 105 88.58 -26.92 -17.44
C LEU A 105 87.46 -27.89 -17.07
N GLN A 106 87.79 -29.06 -16.51
CA GLN A 106 86.79 -30.00 -15.97
C GLN A 106 86.01 -29.38 -14.80
N ASP A 107 86.66 -28.59 -13.94
CA ASP A 107 85.98 -27.84 -12.88
C ASP A 107 85.09 -26.71 -13.43
N ALA A 108 85.53 -26.03 -14.50
CA ALA A 108 84.70 -25.06 -15.20
C ALA A 108 83.49 -25.73 -15.86
N GLU A 109 83.65 -26.88 -16.51
CA GLU A 109 82.57 -27.67 -17.12
C GLU A 109 81.57 -28.15 -16.06
N ARG A 110 82.04 -28.72 -14.94
CA ARG A 110 81.19 -29.06 -13.77
C ARG A 110 80.40 -27.85 -13.28
N THR A 111 81.05 -26.69 -13.17
CA THR A 111 80.40 -25.45 -12.71
C THR A 111 79.32 -24.99 -13.69
N VAL A 112 79.62 -24.95 -14.99
CA VAL A 112 78.66 -24.58 -16.04
C VAL A 112 77.47 -25.56 -16.10
N PHE A 113 77.70 -26.86 -15.87
CA PHE A 113 76.63 -27.85 -15.78
C PHE A 113 75.69 -27.55 -14.60
N PHE A 114 76.23 -27.29 -13.40
CA PHE A 114 75.40 -26.90 -12.25
C PHE A 114 74.64 -25.59 -12.49
N GLU A 115 75.29 -24.57 -13.05
CA GLU A 115 74.64 -23.31 -13.43
C GLU A 115 73.52 -23.53 -14.47
N HIS A 116 73.69 -24.46 -15.41
CA HIS A 116 72.66 -24.83 -16.38
C HIS A 116 71.47 -25.54 -15.73
N CYS A 117 71.70 -26.44 -14.76
CA CYS A 117 70.63 -27.06 -13.97
C CYS A 117 69.88 -26.04 -13.10
N GLU A 118 70.57 -25.08 -12.48
CA GLU A 118 69.93 -23.99 -11.73
C GLU A 118 69.12 -23.05 -12.66
N LEU A 119 69.65 -22.74 -13.85
CA LEU A 119 68.94 -21.97 -14.88
C LEU A 119 67.68 -22.70 -15.35
N HIS A 120 67.76 -24.01 -15.62
CA HIS A 120 66.60 -24.81 -15.99
C HIS A 120 65.50 -24.76 -14.92
N ARG A 121 65.86 -25.00 -13.66
CA ARG A 121 64.94 -24.93 -12.53
C ARG A 121 64.30 -23.56 -12.38
N THR A 122 65.09 -22.48 -12.47
CA THR A 122 64.54 -21.11 -12.35
C THR A 122 63.63 -20.74 -13.52
N LYS A 123 63.87 -21.30 -14.73
CA LYS A 123 62.96 -21.18 -15.87
C LYS A 123 61.63 -21.91 -15.62
N GLU A 124 61.65 -23.13 -15.12
CA GLU A 124 60.44 -23.89 -14.74
C GLU A 124 59.64 -23.16 -13.65
N GLU A 125 60.31 -22.65 -12.62
CA GLU A 125 59.69 -21.84 -11.56
C GLU A 125 59.12 -20.49 -12.07
N LEU A 126 59.64 -19.95 -13.18
CA LEU A 126 59.11 -18.74 -13.82
C LEU A 126 57.89 -19.07 -14.68
N GLU A 127 57.94 -20.13 -15.47
CA GLU A 127 56.81 -20.62 -16.28
C GLU A 127 55.62 -21.02 -15.40
N GLN A 128 55.88 -21.63 -14.24
CA GLN A 128 54.84 -21.94 -13.26
C GLN A 128 54.18 -20.67 -12.68
N ARG A 129 54.97 -19.63 -12.35
CA ARG A 129 54.43 -18.34 -11.92
C ARG A 129 53.66 -17.63 -13.02
N GLU A 130 54.06 -17.75 -14.28
CA GLU A 130 53.32 -17.20 -15.42
C GLU A 130 51.94 -17.86 -15.57
N LYS A 131 51.86 -19.20 -15.44
CA LYS A 131 50.59 -19.95 -15.39
C LYS A 131 49.70 -19.50 -14.23
N GLU A 132 50.26 -19.28 -13.05
CA GLU A 132 49.54 -18.77 -11.88
C GLU A 132 49.03 -17.33 -12.08
N ILE A 133 49.83 -16.46 -12.69
CA ILE A 133 49.44 -15.08 -13.03
C ILE A 133 48.32 -15.06 -14.09
N ALA A 134 48.40 -15.92 -15.11
CA ALA A 134 47.35 -16.06 -16.11
C ALA A 134 46.03 -16.57 -15.48
N ALA A 135 46.10 -17.58 -14.62
CA ALA A 135 44.95 -18.10 -13.88
C ALA A 135 44.34 -17.04 -12.94
N ALA A 136 45.17 -16.25 -12.24
CA ALA A 136 44.71 -15.14 -11.41
C ALA A 136 44.04 -14.04 -12.24
N SER A 137 44.61 -13.70 -13.40
CA SER A 137 44.06 -12.68 -14.31
C SER A 137 42.68 -13.07 -14.83
N CYS A 138 42.50 -14.34 -15.24
CA CYS A 138 41.21 -14.90 -15.64
C CYS A 138 40.16 -14.82 -14.49
N ARG A 139 40.57 -15.10 -13.24
CA ARG A 139 39.68 -14.92 -12.07
C ARG A 139 39.29 -13.46 -11.85
N TYR A 140 40.22 -12.51 -11.99
CA TYR A 140 39.92 -11.08 -11.87
C TYR A 140 38.99 -10.58 -12.98
N GLU A 141 39.17 -11.06 -14.21
CA GLU A 141 38.28 -10.74 -15.32
C GLU A 141 36.86 -11.23 -15.04
N LYS A 142 36.69 -12.48 -14.63
CA LYS A 142 35.40 -13.06 -14.24
C LYS A 142 34.71 -12.27 -13.13
N ILE A 143 35.43 -11.94 -12.05
CA ILE A 143 34.89 -11.10 -10.95
C ILE A 143 34.50 -9.70 -11.46
N GLY A 144 35.27 -9.15 -12.41
CA GLY A 144 34.95 -7.88 -13.07
C GLY A 144 33.68 -7.95 -13.93
N GLU A 145 33.40 -9.09 -14.57
CA GLU A 145 32.15 -9.34 -15.30
C GLU A 145 30.95 -9.53 -14.37
N GLU A 146 31.11 -10.36 -13.33
CA GLU A 146 30.09 -10.55 -12.28
C GLU A 146 29.72 -9.19 -11.62
N LEU A 147 30.71 -8.33 -11.35
CA LEU A 147 30.49 -6.98 -10.83
C LEU A 147 29.79 -6.04 -11.83
N LYS A 148 30.11 -6.12 -13.13
CA LYS A 148 29.37 -5.38 -14.18
C LYS A 148 27.91 -5.83 -14.24
N GLN A 149 27.66 -7.14 -14.19
CA GLN A 149 26.31 -7.71 -14.23
C GLN A 149 25.51 -7.34 -12.97
N ALA A 150 26.12 -7.40 -11.78
CA ALA A 150 25.51 -6.94 -10.54
C ALA A 150 25.16 -5.44 -10.59
N ASN A 151 26.06 -4.59 -11.11
CA ASN A 151 25.80 -3.16 -11.29
C ASN A 151 24.66 -2.88 -12.29
N LEU A 152 24.52 -3.67 -13.36
CA LEU A 152 23.38 -3.57 -14.28
C LEU A 152 22.06 -3.98 -13.58
N GLY A 153 22.10 -5.00 -12.71
CA GLY A 153 20.97 -5.38 -11.86
C GLY A 153 20.56 -4.30 -10.86
N LEU A 154 21.53 -3.69 -10.15
CA LEU A 154 21.28 -2.58 -9.24
C LEU A 154 20.74 -1.35 -9.99
N ALA A 155 21.25 -1.05 -11.20
CA ALA A 155 20.76 0.05 -12.02
C ALA A 155 19.33 -0.18 -12.54
N SER A 156 18.93 -1.42 -12.85
CA SER A 156 17.55 -1.73 -13.24
C SER A 156 16.59 -1.68 -12.05
N GLN A 157 17.01 -2.17 -10.87
CA GLN A 157 16.26 -2.03 -9.62
C GLN A 157 16.05 -0.55 -9.24
N ALA A 158 17.10 0.28 -9.33
CA ALA A 158 17.00 1.72 -9.06
C ALA A 158 15.96 2.42 -9.97
N ARG A 159 15.94 2.09 -11.27
CA ARG A 159 14.91 2.59 -12.21
C ARG A 159 13.51 2.13 -11.82
N HIS A 160 13.34 0.88 -11.38
CA HIS A 160 12.04 0.37 -10.96
C HIS A 160 11.54 1.06 -9.68
N ILE A 161 12.43 1.30 -8.72
CA ILE A 161 12.14 2.08 -7.51
C ILE A 161 11.70 3.51 -7.86
N ASP A 162 12.36 4.17 -8.82
CA ASP A 162 11.98 5.52 -9.23
C ASP A 162 10.66 5.58 -10.02
N ASP A 163 10.32 4.55 -10.80
CA ASP A 163 8.99 4.37 -11.41
C ASP A 163 7.90 4.18 -10.33
N ILE A 164 8.13 3.34 -9.32
CA ILE A 164 7.22 3.18 -8.19
C ILE A 164 7.03 4.51 -7.44
N LYS A 165 8.10 5.28 -7.18
CA LYS A 165 8.02 6.62 -6.57
C LYS A 165 7.30 7.66 -7.44
N LEU A 166 7.25 7.47 -8.75
CA LEU A 166 6.46 8.33 -9.63
C LEU A 166 4.97 8.00 -9.47
N ARG A 167 4.61 6.72 -9.60
CA ARG A 167 3.23 6.24 -9.44
C ARG A 167 2.65 6.53 -8.06
N LEU A 168 3.46 6.45 -6.99
CA LEU A 168 3.03 6.84 -5.65
C LEU A 168 2.65 8.32 -5.60
N ARG A 169 3.47 9.22 -6.14
CA ARG A 169 3.15 10.66 -6.18
C ARG A 169 1.94 10.98 -7.06
N GLU A 170 1.71 10.23 -8.12
CA GLU A 170 0.48 10.33 -8.92
C GLU A 170 -0.76 9.92 -8.09
N ARG A 171 -0.70 8.79 -7.37
CA ARG A 171 -1.77 8.38 -6.45
C ARG A 171 -1.98 9.37 -5.31
N ASP A 172 -0.92 9.92 -4.72
CA ASP A 172 -1.02 10.93 -3.66
C ASP A 172 -1.74 12.20 -4.15
N GLN A 173 -1.47 12.62 -5.40
CA GLN A 173 -2.16 13.75 -6.05
C GLN A 173 -3.63 13.43 -6.34
N GLU A 174 -3.95 12.24 -6.82
CA GLU A 174 -5.32 11.78 -7.02
C GLU A 174 -6.11 11.69 -5.71
N ILE A 175 -5.48 11.20 -4.63
CA ILE A 175 -6.08 11.16 -3.28
C ILE A 175 -6.34 12.58 -2.77
N ALA A 176 -5.40 13.51 -2.92
CA ALA A 176 -5.59 14.90 -2.51
C ALA A 176 -6.73 15.59 -3.31
N ALA A 177 -6.82 15.32 -4.62
CA ALA A 177 -7.92 15.82 -5.46
C ALA A 177 -9.28 15.21 -5.06
N ALA A 178 -9.31 13.91 -4.76
CA ALA A 178 -10.52 13.22 -4.28
C ALA A 178 -10.96 13.75 -2.91
N GLN A 179 -10.02 13.97 -1.97
CA GLN A 179 -10.29 14.58 -0.66
C GLN A 179 -10.84 16.00 -0.81
N SER A 180 -10.24 16.83 -1.67
CA SER A 180 -10.77 18.18 -1.96
C SER A 180 -12.17 18.13 -2.56
N THR A 181 -12.47 17.15 -3.42
CA THR A 181 -13.79 16.99 -4.03
C THR A 181 -14.82 16.50 -3.00
N LEU A 182 -14.41 15.61 -2.09
CA LEU A 182 -15.24 15.10 -1.02
C LEU A 182 -15.58 16.18 0.01
N SER A 183 -14.60 17.01 0.44
CA SER A 183 -14.83 18.17 1.30
C SER A 183 -15.87 19.14 0.71
N LEU A 184 -15.77 19.42 -0.60
CA LEU A 184 -16.75 20.27 -1.29
C LEU A 184 -18.15 19.63 -1.33
N LYS A 185 -18.24 18.29 -1.43
CA LYS A 185 -19.52 17.57 -1.34
C LYS A 185 -20.08 17.48 0.07
N GLU A 186 -19.24 17.46 1.10
CA GLU A 186 -19.66 17.60 2.50
C GLU A 186 -20.24 19.00 2.76
N GLU A 187 -19.59 20.06 2.26
CA GLU A 187 -20.09 21.44 2.32
C GLU A 187 -21.45 21.61 1.60
N GLU A 188 -21.60 21.02 0.40
CA GLU A 188 -22.90 20.98 -0.31
C GLU A 188 -23.99 20.23 0.48
N LEU A 189 -23.65 19.09 1.10
CA LEU A 189 -24.57 18.31 1.92
C LEU A 189 -25.02 19.07 3.17
N ASP A 190 -24.12 19.77 3.84
CA ASP A 190 -24.44 20.61 5.01
C ASP A 190 -25.28 21.82 4.62
N LYS A 191 -25.04 22.43 3.45
CA LYS A 191 -25.93 23.46 2.89
C LYS A 191 -27.33 22.92 2.64
N MET A 192 -27.46 21.74 2.01
CA MET A 192 -28.77 21.11 1.80
C MET A 192 -29.46 20.70 3.10
N ARG A 193 -28.72 20.26 4.14
CA ARG A 193 -29.27 19.98 5.47
C ARG A 193 -29.87 21.25 6.11
N ASN A 194 -29.16 22.37 6.02
CA ASN A 194 -29.63 23.66 6.54
C ASN A 194 -30.85 24.18 5.78
N GLU A 195 -30.86 24.06 4.45
CA GLU A 195 -32.03 24.40 3.62
C GLU A 195 -33.25 23.51 3.92
N LEU A 196 -33.04 22.22 4.18
CA LEU A 196 -34.10 21.30 4.59
C LEU A 196 -34.64 21.64 5.98
N LEU A 197 -33.77 21.99 6.92
CA LEU A 197 -34.15 22.41 8.27
C LEU A 197 -35.01 23.68 8.24
N LEU A 198 -34.58 24.71 7.52
CA LEU A 198 -35.38 25.93 7.31
C LEU A 198 -36.74 25.64 6.69
N LYS A 199 -36.80 24.80 5.64
CA LYS A 199 -38.08 24.38 5.04
C LYS A 199 -38.97 23.59 6.00
N SER A 200 -38.39 22.84 6.93
CA SER A 200 -39.15 22.11 7.95
C SER A 200 -39.74 23.05 9.01
N GLU A 201 -39.02 24.12 9.38
CA GLU A 201 -39.51 25.18 10.26
C GLU A 201 -40.62 26.01 9.59
N GLU A 202 -40.44 26.38 8.31
CA GLU A 202 -41.48 27.01 7.49
C GLU A 202 -42.73 26.13 7.39
N ALA A 203 -42.56 24.83 7.13
CA ALA A 203 -43.68 23.87 7.09
C ALA A 203 -44.41 23.80 8.43
N ALA A 204 -43.70 23.67 9.56
CA ALA A 204 -44.27 23.66 10.90
C ALA A 204 -45.04 24.97 11.21
N LYS A 205 -44.52 26.12 10.78
CA LYS A 205 -45.24 27.40 10.88
C LYS A 205 -46.53 27.37 10.07
N THR A 206 -46.49 26.96 8.79
CA THR A 206 -47.72 26.87 7.97
C THR A 206 -48.74 25.87 8.53
N GLU A 207 -48.29 24.78 9.15
CA GLU A 207 -49.17 23.83 9.84
C GLU A 207 -49.85 24.48 11.06
N SER A 208 -49.13 25.30 11.83
CA SER A 208 -49.70 26.06 12.95
C SER A 208 -50.73 27.10 12.49
N GLU A 209 -50.48 27.80 11.38
CA GLU A 209 -51.43 28.73 10.76
C GLU A 209 -52.65 28.02 10.18
N LEU A 210 -52.48 26.81 9.64
CA LEU A 210 -53.59 26.00 9.13
C LEU A 210 -54.46 25.48 10.28
N LYS A 211 -53.85 25.06 11.40
CA LYS A 211 -54.56 24.66 12.63
C LYS A 211 -55.38 25.82 13.22
N SER A 212 -54.82 27.03 13.30
CA SER A 212 -55.57 28.19 13.80
C SER A 212 -56.70 28.61 12.85
N LYS A 213 -56.48 28.60 11.53
CA LYS A 213 -57.56 28.82 10.53
C LYS A 213 -58.66 27.75 10.63
N SER A 214 -58.30 26.49 10.87
CA SER A 214 -59.29 25.42 11.09
C SER A 214 -60.10 25.62 12.36
N HIS A 215 -59.50 26.16 13.44
CA HIS A 215 -60.22 26.51 14.66
C HIS A 215 -61.26 27.60 14.41
N LEU A 216 -60.85 28.69 13.75
CA LEU A 216 -61.74 29.79 13.35
C LEU A 216 -62.87 29.32 12.41
N LEU A 217 -62.58 28.40 11.50
CA LEU A 217 -63.61 27.80 10.63
C LEU A 217 -64.64 26.99 11.44
N ASN A 218 -64.20 26.23 12.44
CA ASN A 218 -65.09 25.48 13.32
C ASN A 218 -65.97 26.42 14.17
N GLU A 219 -65.40 27.49 14.74
CA GLU A 219 -66.16 28.54 15.43
C GLU A 219 -67.20 29.19 14.53
N ALA A 220 -66.82 29.56 13.30
CA ALA A 220 -67.74 30.15 12.33
C ALA A 220 -68.88 29.17 11.96
N ASN A 221 -68.56 27.88 11.82
CA ASN A 221 -69.56 26.84 11.56
C ASN A 221 -70.52 26.65 12.75
N GLU A 222 -70.05 26.77 14.00
CA GLU A 222 -70.94 26.82 15.17
C GLU A 222 -71.86 28.05 15.16
N VAL A 223 -71.35 29.24 14.80
CA VAL A 223 -72.16 30.46 14.66
C VAL A 223 -73.24 30.27 13.59
N VAL A 224 -72.89 29.71 12.43
CA VAL A 224 -73.87 29.39 11.36
C VAL A 224 -74.91 28.38 11.85
N ASN A 225 -74.51 27.36 12.61
CA ASN A 225 -75.46 26.40 13.19
C ASN A 225 -76.40 27.06 14.22
N ARG A 226 -75.91 27.97 15.07
CA ARG A 226 -76.75 28.76 15.99
C ARG A 226 -77.75 29.62 15.21
N GLN A 227 -77.28 30.37 14.22
CA GLN A 227 -78.13 31.19 13.35
C GLN A 227 -79.17 30.37 12.57
N ALA A 228 -78.83 29.16 12.11
CA ALA A 228 -79.77 28.27 11.45
C ALA A 228 -80.93 27.84 12.38
N VAL A 229 -80.64 27.57 13.65
CA VAL A 229 -81.65 27.26 14.68
C VAL A 229 -82.52 28.50 14.99
N GLU A 230 -81.91 29.68 15.13
CA GLU A 230 -82.64 30.95 15.33
C GLU A 230 -83.58 31.26 14.17
N VAL A 231 -83.11 31.16 12.91
CA VAL A 231 -83.93 31.35 11.71
C VAL A 231 -85.05 30.31 11.63
N GLN A 232 -84.81 29.05 12.03
CA GLN A 232 -85.87 28.05 12.12
C GLN A 232 -86.93 28.40 13.18
N GLY A 233 -86.51 28.95 14.32
CA GLY A 233 -87.41 29.47 15.37
C GLY A 233 -88.25 30.65 14.87
N LEU A 234 -87.63 31.64 14.24
CA LEU A 234 -88.31 32.80 13.65
C LEU A 234 -89.33 32.38 12.57
N ARG A 235 -88.99 31.40 11.72
CA ARG A 235 -89.93 30.86 10.72
C ARG A 235 -91.17 30.23 11.35
N LYS A 236 -91.02 29.47 12.45
CA LYS A 236 -92.16 28.92 13.20
C LYS A 236 -93.04 30.02 13.80
N SER A 237 -92.43 31.00 14.46
CA SER A 237 -93.17 32.12 15.05
C SER A 237 -93.89 32.98 14.01
N LEU A 238 -93.29 33.16 12.82
CA LEU A 238 -93.95 33.84 11.70
C LEU A 238 -95.15 33.03 11.19
N GLN A 239 -95.03 31.70 11.05
CA GLN A 239 -96.14 30.83 10.69
C GLN A 239 -97.29 30.91 11.73
N GLU A 240 -96.98 30.83 13.04
CA GLU A 240 -97.95 30.99 14.12
C GLU A 240 -98.69 32.34 14.02
N LYS A 241 -97.98 33.42 13.64
CA LYS A 241 -98.57 34.75 13.44
C LYS A 241 -99.38 34.88 12.15
N GLU A 242 -99.04 34.13 11.11
CA GLU A 242 -99.83 34.04 9.88
C GLU A 242 -101.15 33.30 10.13
N GLU A 243 -101.11 32.21 10.90
CA GLU A 243 -102.29 31.47 11.37
C GLU A 243 -103.20 32.34 12.28
N GLU A 244 -102.63 33.09 13.24
CA GLU A 244 -103.38 34.09 14.04
C GLU A 244 -104.05 35.16 13.16
N LEU A 245 -103.34 35.65 12.15
CA LEU A 245 -103.83 36.69 11.23
C LEU A 245 -104.98 36.16 10.35
N GLU A 246 -104.89 34.93 9.86
CA GLU A 246 -105.97 34.28 9.10
C GLU A 246 -107.24 34.15 9.95
N VAL A 247 -107.12 33.71 11.22
CA VAL A 247 -108.24 33.66 12.17
C VAL A 247 -108.84 35.04 12.40
N SER A 248 -108.01 36.08 12.59
CA SER A 248 -108.48 37.47 12.73
C SER A 248 -109.19 37.99 11.47
N GLN A 249 -108.69 37.63 10.28
CA GLN A 249 -109.31 38.00 9.01
C GLN A 249 -110.67 37.31 8.82
N MET A 250 -110.81 36.04 9.21
CA MET A 250 -112.09 35.32 9.22
C MET A 250 -113.08 35.95 10.20
N GLN A 251 -112.63 36.33 11.41
CA GLN A 251 -113.48 37.05 12.37
C GLN A 251 -113.96 38.40 11.80
N ARG A 252 -113.07 39.17 11.16
CA ARG A 252 -113.44 40.45 10.54
C ARG A 252 -114.46 40.26 9.40
N LYS A 253 -114.32 39.22 8.56
CA LYS A 253 -115.33 38.88 7.54
C LYS A 253 -116.69 38.60 8.17
N LEU A 254 -116.74 37.84 9.27
CA LEU A 254 -117.97 37.58 10.02
C LEU A 254 -118.61 38.85 10.60
N GLU A 255 -117.80 39.80 11.07
CA GLU A 255 -118.27 41.10 11.56
C GLU A 255 -118.82 41.99 10.42
N VAL A 256 -118.18 42.00 9.25
CA VAL A 256 -118.69 42.70 8.06
C VAL A 256 -120.05 42.16 7.62
N GLU A 257 -120.24 40.83 7.59
CA GLU A 257 -121.56 40.24 7.28
C GLU A 257 -122.62 40.59 8.35
N LYS A 258 -122.26 40.64 9.63
CA LYS A 258 -123.16 41.12 10.69
C LYS A 258 -123.56 42.59 10.51
N LEU A 259 -122.61 43.44 10.12
CA LEU A 259 -122.88 44.85 9.85
C LEU A 259 -123.79 45.03 8.63
N LYS A 260 -123.58 44.25 7.56
CA LYS A 260 -124.44 44.23 6.38
C LYS A 260 -125.89 43.84 6.72
N VAL A 261 -126.10 42.83 7.56
CA VAL A 261 -127.44 42.46 8.06
C VAL A 261 -128.08 43.58 8.91
N ALA A 262 -127.27 44.37 9.63
CA ALA A 262 -127.77 45.54 10.35
C ALA A 262 -128.09 46.73 9.42
N GLU A 263 -127.32 46.91 8.35
CA GLU A 263 -127.53 47.90 7.29
C GLU A 263 -128.83 47.63 6.52
N GLU A 264 -129.03 46.40 6.02
CA GLU A 264 -130.28 45.96 5.36
C GLU A 264 -131.53 46.18 6.24
N LYS A 265 -131.37 45.99 7.57
CA LYS A 265 -132.45 46.25 8.54
C LYS A 265 -132.75 47.74 8.72
N LEU A 266 -131.74 48.60 8.70
CA LEU A 266 -131.87 50.06 8.75
C LEU A 266 -132.46 50.63 7.45
N GLU A 267 -132.05 50.10 6.31
CA GLU A 267 -132.60 50.46 5.00
C GLU A 267 -134.11 50.19 4.96
N LYS A 268 -134.54 49.02 5.43
CA LYS A 268 -135.97 48.67 5.54
C LYS A 268 -136.74 49.67 6.41
N GLN A 269 -136.23 50.02 7.60
CA GLN A 269 -136.86 51.02 8.47
C GLN A 269 -136.94 52.41 7.80
N THR A 270 -135.96 52.75 6.96
CA THR A 270 -135.92 54.01 6.21
C THR A 270 -136.98 54.04 5.11
N MET A 271 -137.20 52.93 4.39
CA MET A 271 -138.29 52.81 3.41
C MET A 271 -139.67 52.93 4.05
N GLU A 272 -139.87 52.31 5.22
CA GLU A 272 -141.12 52.38 5.99
C GLU A 272 -141.43 53.84 6.44
N TRP A 273 -140.41 54.63 6.78
CA TRP A 273 -140.57 56.07 7.10
C TRP A 273 -140.94 56.93 5.88
N LEU A 274 -140.32 56.69 4.72
CA LEU A 274 -140.60 57.44 3.49
C LEU A 274 -142.04 57.25 3.00
N LEU A 275 -142.62 56.06 3.17
CA LEU A 275 -144.02 55.81 2.84
C LEU A 275 -144.98 56.64 3.70
N ALA A 276 -144.69 56.80 5.00
CA ALA A 276 -145.47 57.66 5.90
C ALA A 276 -145.35 59.16 5.55
N GLN A 277 -144.23 59.59 4.98
CA GLN A 277 -144.04 60.97 4.52
C GLN A 277 -144.90 61.30 3.28
N GLU A 278 -145.14 60.32 2.40
CA GLU A 278 -145.92 60.52 1.18
C GLU A 278 -147.43 60.64 1.48
N GLU A 279 -147.94 59.98 2.54
CA GLU A 279 -149.34 60.14 2.99
C GLU A 279 -149.63 61.55 3.52
N LEU A 280 -148.65 62.21 4.16
CA LEU A 280 -148.79 63.60 4.63
C LEU A 280 -148.93 64.62 3.50
N LYS A 281 -148.35 64.36 2.31
CA LYS A 281 -148.49 65.27 1.16
C LYS A 281 -149.90 65.29 0.60
N LYS A 282 -150.61 64.15 0.59
CA LYS A 282 -151.99 64.07 0.07
C LYS A 282 -153.01 64.90 0.87
N LEU A 283 -152.71 65.19 2.13
CA LEU A 283 -153.53 66.09 2.98
C LEU A 283 -153.23 67.58 2.76
N ALA A 284 -152.19 67.93 2.00
CA ALA A 284 -151.80 69.32 1.73
C ALA A 284 -152.39 69.89 0.43
N GLU A 285 -152.87 69.05 -0.49
CA GLU A 285 -153.37 69.48 -1.81
C GLU A 285 -154.83 69.98 -1.80
N GLU A 286 -155.55 69.83 -0.68
CA GLU A 286 -156.97 70.17 -0.58
C GLU A 286 -157.23 71.64 -0.19
N ALA A 287 -156.17 72.45 -0.01
CA ALA A 287 -156.27 73.82 0.49
C ALA A 287 -155.37 74.85 -0.27
N SER A 288 -155.67 75.13 -1.55
CA SER A 288 -155.68 76.52 -2.09
C SER A 288 -156.06 76.58 -3.59
N ARG A 289 -157.18 77.25 -3.90
CA ARG A 289 -157.52 77.78 -5.24
C ARG A 289 -158.00 79.22 -5.09
N HIS A 290 -157.26 80.22 -5.60
CA HIS A 290 -157.80 81.24 -6.51
C HIS A 290 -156.81 82.35 -6.93
N ALA A 291 -157.02 82.84 -8.16
CA ALA A 291 -156.68 84.16 -8.73
C ALA A 291 -155.19 84.60 -8.81
N GLY A 292 -154.76 85.38 -9.82
CA GLY A 292 -155.50 85.87 -10.98
C GLY A 292 -155.05 87.26 -11.46
N GLU A 293 -154.01 87.28 -12.31
CA GLU A 293 -153.67 88.32 -13.30
C GLU A 293 -153.42 89.79 -12.88
N THR A 294 -152.27 90.33 -13.31
CA THR A 294 -152.17 91.58 -14.09
C THR A 294 -150.80 91.67 -14.76
N ASN A 295 -150.74 92.24 -15.97
CA ASN A 295 -149.61 92.09 -16.90
C ASN A 295 -149.34 93.39 -17.66
N GLU A 296 -148.28 94.14 -17.32
CA GLU A 296 -147.65 95.12 -18.24
C GLU A 296 -146.24 95.62 -17.83
N THR A 297 -145.42 94.79 -17.17
CA THR A 297 -144.02 95.12 -16.81
C THR A 297 -142.99 94.06 -17.23
N LEU A 298 -143.42 93.04 -17.99
CA LEU A 298 -142.63 91.84 -18.26
C LEU A 298 -141.62 91.93 -19.42
N GLU A 299 -141.73 92.88 -20.33
CA GLU A 299 -140.85 92.97 -21.52
C GLU A 299 -139.41 93.40 -21.19
N ASP A 300 -139.23 94.42 -20.35
CA ASP A 300 -137.88 94.93 -20.02
C ASP A 300 -137.12 94.00 -19.06
N PHE A 301 -137.81 93.37 -18.12
CA PHE A 301 -137.22 92.28 -17.34
C PHE A 301 -136.81 91.09 -18.22
N ARG A 302 -137.54 90.80 -19.31
CA ARG A 302 -137.15 89.73 -20.26
C ARG A 302 -135.85 90.07 -21.01
N ARG A 303 -135.64 91.34 -21.39
CA ARG A 303 -134.40 91.80 -22.03
C ARG A 303 -133.18 91.71 -21.10
N VAL A 304 -133.28 92.22 -19.87
CA VAL A 304 -132.18 92.15 -18.89
C VAL A 304 -131.87 90.70 -18.49
N LYS A 305 -132.89 89.86 -18.32
CA LYS A 305 -132.72 88.44 -17.97
C LYS A 305 -132.03 87.63 -19.07
N LYS A 306 -132.19 88.02 -20.34
CA LYS A 306 -131.46 87.41 -21.47
C LYS A 306 -129.97 87.74 -21.43
N LEU A 307 -129.62 89.03 -21.35
CA LEU A 307 -128.23 89.49 -21.24
C LEU A 307 -127.48 88.88 -20.03
N LEU A 308 -128.17 88.72 -18.89
CA LEU A 308 -127.59 88.07 -17.71
C LEU A 308 -127.40 86.55 -17.89
N ALA A 309 -128.23 85.89 -18.72
CA ALA A 309 -128.05 84.48 -19.07
C ALA A 309 -126.86 84.30 -20.03
N ASP A 310 -126.71 85.20 -21.01
CA ASP A 310 -125.63 85.18 -21.99
C ASP A 310 -124.26 85.35 -21.29
N VAL A 311 -124.09 86.38 -20.44
CA VAL A 311 -122.85 86.59 -19.65
C VAL A 311 -122.56 85.42 -18.69
N ARG A 312 -123.58 84.80 -18.10
CA ARG A 312 -123.38 83.59 -17.26
C ARG A 312 -122.96 82.39 -18.09
N SER A 313 -123.47 82.24 -19.31
CA SER A 313 -123.08 81.15 -20.22
C SER A 313 -121.64 81.34 -20.70
N GLU A 314 -121.21 82.56 -21.02
CA GLU A 314 -119.82 82.89 -21.36
C GLU A 314 -118.88 82.67 -20.17
N LEU A 315 -119.26 83.08 -18.95
CA LEU A 315 -118.45 82.85 -17.75
C LEU A 315 -118.29 81.35 -17.45
N VAL A 316 -119.36 80.56 -17.57
CA VAL A 316 -119.29 79.09 -17.42
C VAL A 316 -118.49 78.44 -18.54
N PHE A 317 -118.56 78.96 -19.78
CA PHE A 317 -117.75 78.49 -20.90
C PHE A 317 -116.26 78.80 -20.68
N SER A 318 -115.94 80.01 -20.20
CA SER A 318 -114.59 80.41 -19.80
C SER A 318 -114.06 79.55 -18.65
N GLN A 319 -114.87 79.29 -17.61
CA GLN A 319 -114.50 78.42 -16.49
C GLN A 319 -114.26 76.98 -16.94
N LYS A 320 -115.08 76.43 -17.85
CA LYS A 320 -114.87 75.10 -18.45
C LYS A 320 -113.62 75.07 -19.34
N SER A 321 -113.34 76.13 -20.09
CA SER A 321 -112.12 76.27 -20.89
C SER A 321 -110.87 76.32 -20.02
N LEU A 322 -110.90 77.10 -18.92
CA LEU A 322 -109.83 77.16 -17.93
C LEU A 322 -109.60 75.79 -17.24
N ALA A 323 -110.67 75.10 -16.87
CA ALA A 323 -110.58 73.76 -16.28
C ALA A 323 -109.97 72.74 -17.27
N SER A 324 -110.41 72.75 -18.53
CA SER A 324 -109.83 71.91 -19.59
C SER A 324 -108.36 72.26 -19.86
N SER A 325 -107.98 73.53 -19.80
CA SER A 325 -106.58 73.97 -19.93
C SER A 325 -105.72 73.54 -18.74
N ARG A 326 -106.26 73.55 -17.51
CA ARG A 326 -105.56 73.05 -16.33
C ARG A 326 -105.38 71.53 -16.37
N GLN A 327 -106.44 70.79 -16.72
CA GLN A 327 -106.36 69.35 -16.90
C GLN A 327 -105.31 68.97 -17.95
N LYS A 328 -105.25 69.68 -19.08
CA LYS A 328 -104.19 69.48 -20.08
C LYS A 328 -102.78 69.78 -19.58
N MET A 329 -102.59 70.79 -18.72
CA MET A 329 -101.28 71.00 -18.08
C MET A 329 -100.94 69.88 -17.09
N GLU A 330 -101.90 69.41 -16.30
CA GLU A 330 -101.70 68.31 -15.34
C GLU A 330 -101.40 66.97 -16.07
N GLU A 331 -102.03 66.74 -17.23
CA GLU A 331 -101.70 65.62 -18.13
C GLU A 331 -100.30 65.76 -18.73
N GLN A 332 -99.85 66.98 -19.08
CA GLN A 332 -98.48 67.25 -19.53
C GLN A 332 -97.44 67.13 -18.39
N GLU A 333 -97.79 67.54 -17.17
CA GLU A 333 -96.95 67.45 -15.98
C GLU A 333 -96.68 65.98 -15.64
N LYS A 334 -97.72 65.13 -15.60
CA LYS A 334 -97.59 63.68 -15.43
C LYS A 334 -96.78 63.02 -16.54
N LEU A 335 -96.93 63.47 -17.79
CA LEU A 335 -96.11 62.97 -18.90
C LEU A 335 -94.62 63.32 -18.70
N LEU A 336 -94.31 64.55 -18.27
CA LEU A 336 -92.95 64.97 -17.95
C LEU A 336 -92.37 64.24 -16.73
N GLU A 337 -93.20 63.93 -15.74
CA GLU A 337 -92.83 63.14 -14.56
C GLU A 337 -92.46 61.70 -14.96
N THR A 338 -93.30 61.03 -15.77
CA THR A 338 -92.96 59.69 -16.31
C THR A 338 -91.68 59.69 -17.16
N GLN A 339 -91.46 60.72 -17.98
CA GLN A 339 -90.22 60.85 -18.76
C GLN A 339 -88.99 61.08 -17.86
N TRP A 340 -89.15 61.72 -16.71
CA TRP A 340 -88.08 61.89 -15.73
C TRP A 340 -87.73 60.58 -15.02
N GLU A 341 -88.74 59.80 -14.63
CA GLU A 341 -88.55 58.48 -14.03
C GLU A 341 -87.86 57.51 -15.00
N GLU A 342 -88.32 57.43 -16.25
CA GLU A 342 -87.67 56.65 -17.33
C GLU A 342 -86.21 57.07 -17.54
N LEU A 343 -85.92 58.37 -17.53
CA LEU A 343 -84.57 58.90 -17.75
C LEU A 343 -83.62 58.62 -16.56
N GLU A 344 -84.13 58.63 -15.33
CA GLU A 344 -83.35 58.26 -14.14
C GLU A 344 -83.15 56.73 -14.05
N GLU A 345 -84.12 55.91 -14.48
CA GLU A 345 -83.94 54.45 -14.64
C GLU A 345 -82.90 54.12 -15.73
N HIS A 346 -82.95 54.82 -16.87
CA HIS A 346 -81.92 54.73 -17.91
C HIS A 346 -80.54 55.15 -17.39
N LYS A 347 -80.45 56.20 -16.58
CA LYS A 347 -79.21 56.63 -15.92
C LYS A 347 -78.70 55.59 -14.90
N GLY A 348 -79.60 54.97 -14.13
CA GLY A 348 -79.28 53.87 -13.22
C GLY A 348 -78.72 52.65 -13.94
N SER A 349 -79.39 52.20 -15.01
CA SER A 349 -78.93 51.07 -15.83
C SER A 349 -77.63 51.35 -16.58
N VAL A 350 -77.43 52.57 -17.11
CA VAL A 350 -76.12 52.98 -17.67
C VAL A 350 -75.02 52.93 -16.61
N MET A 351 -75.31 53.31 -15.36
CA MET A 351 -74.34 53.22 -14.27
C MET A 351 -73.98 51.77 -13.92
N THR A 352 -74.94 50.84 -13.88
CA THR A 352 -74.66 49.42 -13.62
C THR A 352 -73.94 48.73 -14.78
N TYR A 353 -74.21 49.12 -16.04
CA TYR A 353 -73.39 48.72 -17.18
C TYR A 353 -71.96 49.28 -17.09
N LEU A 354 -71.79 50.50 -16.59
CA LEU A 354 -70.46 51.09 -16.41
C LEU A 354 -69.66 50.43 -15.27
N THR A 355 -70.30 50.01 -14.17
CA THR A 355 -69.61 49.25 -13.11
C THR A 355 -69.24 47.86 -13.58
N THR A 356 -70.18 47.11 -14.16
CA THR A 356 -69.88 45.76 -14.69
C THR A 356 -68.83 45.76 -15.80
N LEU A 357 -68.77 46.80 -16.64
CA LEU A 357 -67.70 46.98 -17.63
C LEU A 357 -66.33 47.23 -16.97
N LYS A 358 -66.28 47.99 -15.86
CA LYS A 358 -65.04 48.19 -15.09
C LYS A 358 -64.58 46.89 -14.41
N ASP A 359 -65.52 46.14 -13.84
CA ASP A 359 -65.21 44.87 -13.18
C ASP A 359 -64.66 43.84 -14.20
N ALA A 360 -65.29 43.71 -15.36
CA ALA A 360 -64.79 42.90 -16.47
C ALA A 360 -63.41 43.38 -16.99
N GLN A 361 -63.16 44.69 -17.01
CA GLN A 361 -61.84 45.24 -17.35
C GLN A 361 -60.76 44.87 -16.32
N ILE A 362 -61.09 44.88 -15.02
CA ILE A 362 -60.20 44.44 -13.94
C ILE A 362 -59.92 42.94 -14.05
N GLU A 363 -60.96 42.12 -14.29
CA GLU A 363 -60.83 40.68 -14.49
C GLU A 363 -59.88 40.36 -15.66
N VAL A 364 -60.09 40.98 -16.83
CA VAL A 364 -59.21 40.84 -18.01
C VAL A 364 -57.78 41.29 -17.72
N GLN A 365 -57.57 42.32 -16.90
CA GLN A 365 -56.21 42.70 -16.48
C GLN A 365 -55.59 41.67 -15.54
N SER A 366 -56.36 41.08 -14.64
CA SER A 366 -55.90 40.02 -13.72
C SER A 366 -55.52 38.74 -14.47
N GLU A 367 -56.33 38.31 -15.46
CA GLU A 367 -56.02 37.15 -16.30
C GLU A 367 -54.81 37.39 -17.19
N ARG A 368 -54.64 38.61 -17.73
CA ARG A 368 -53.39 39.00 -18.42
C ARG A 368 -52.17 38.94 -17.52
N ALA A 369 -52.30 39.23 -16.22
CA ALA A 369 -51.19 39.10 -15.27
C ALA A 369 -50.87 37.61 -14.99
N LYS A 370 -51.89 36.77 -14.74
CA LYS A 370 -51.73 35.32 -14.59
C LYS A 370 -51.10 34.67 -15.81
N LEU A 371 -51.53 35.05 -17.01
CA LEU A 371 -50.97 34.55 -18.28
C LEU A 371 -49.49 34.91 -18.44
N LYS A 372 -49.08 36.14 -18.08
CA LYS A 372 -47.65 36.52 -18.09
C LYS A 372 -46.80 35.70 -17.11
N VAL A 373 -47.33 35.38 -15.93
CA VAL A 373 -46.65 34.52 -14.95
C VAL A 373 -46.53 33.09 -15.49
N ALA A 374 -47.60 32.53 -16.05
CA ALA A 374 -47.56 31.20 -16.67
C ALA A 374 -46.60 31.12 -17.88
N GLU A 375 -46.52 32.17 -18.71
CA GLU A 375 -45.54 32.25 -19.79
C GLU A 375 -44.10 32.33 -19.27
N ALA A 376 -43.85 33.01 -18.14
CA ALA A 376 -42.53 33.07 -17.52
C ALA A 376 -42.11 31.70 -16.98
N GLN A 377 -42.99 31.05 -16.21
CA GLN A 377 -42.79 29.69 -15.69
C GLN A 377 -42.58 28.67 -16.81
N LYS A 378 -43.32 28.76 -17.92
CA LYS A 378 -43.09 27.93 -19.10
C LYS A 378 -41.68 28.11 -19.67
N LYS A 379 -41.21 29.36 -19.82
CA LYS A 379 -39.86 29.67 -20.33
C LYS A 379 -38.75 29.25 -19.36
N GLU A 380 -39.02 29.17 -18.07
CA GLU A 380 -38.12 28.62 -17.05
C GLU A 380 -38.00 27.11 -17.22
N LEU A 381 -39.13 26.39 -17.20
CA LEU A 381 -39.18 24.95 -17.44
C LEU A 381 -38.59 24.53 -18.80
N GLU A 382 -38.77 25.33 -19.87
CA GLU A 382 -38.14 25.07 -21.17
C GLU A 382 -36.61 25.16 -21.13
N ARG A 383 -36.03 26.01 -20.25
CA ARG A 383 -34.58 26.06 -20.03
C ARG A 383 -34.10 24.89 -19.17
N ASP A 384 -34.80 24.59 -18.08
CA ASP A 384 -34.44 23.48 -17.19
C ASP A 384 -34.43 22.15 -17.95
N LEU A 385 -35.47 21.90 -18.76
CA LEU A 385 -35.58 20.72 -19.62
C LEU A 385 -34.52 20.70 -20.75
N SER A 386 -33.96 21.86 -21.14
CA SER A 386 -32.79 21.92 -22.03
C SER A 386 -31.50 21.54 -21.31
N MET A 387 -31.26 22.09 -20.11
CA MET A 387 -30.07 21.77 -19.29
C MET A 387 -30.06 20.29 -18.87
N GLU A 388 -31.23 19.73 -18.53
CA GLU A 388 -31.36 18.32 -18.16
C GLU A 388 -31.12 17.38 -19.36
N LYS A 389 -31.47 17.80 -20.59
CA LYS A 389 -31.10 17.07 -21.81
C LYS A 389 -29.59 17.08 -22.07
N GLU A 390 -28.95 18.24 -21.93
CA GLU A 390 -27.49 18.37 -22.07
C GLU A 390 -26.77 17.47 -21.06
N LEU A 391 -27.20 17.48 -19.79
CA LEU A 391 -26.69 16.58 -18.75
C LEU A 391 -26.94 15.10 -19.08
N MET A 392 -28.11 14.75 -19.64
CA MET A 392 -28.43 13.39 -20.06
C MET A 392 -27.50 12.92 -21.19
N GLU A 393 -27.20 13.78 -22.16
CA GLU A 393 -26.24 13.48 -23.25
C GLU A 393 -24.82 13.30 -22.71
N GLU A 394 -24.37 14.17 -21.78
CA GLU A 394 -23.06 14.04 -21.11
C GLU A 394 -22.94 12.71 -20.34
N LEU A 395 -23.94 12.36 -19.54
CA LEU A 395 -24.00 11.10 -18.80
C LEU A 395 -24.03 9.89 -19.74
N GLN A 396 -24.76 9.97 -20.87
CA GLN A 396 -24.77 8.92 -21.88
C GLN A 396 -23.38 8.73 -22.52
N GLU A 397 -22.64 9.81 -22.76
CA GLU A 397 -21.31 9.76 -23.36
C GLU A 397 -20.24 9.28 -22.37
N LEU A 398 -20.36 9.63 -21.09
CA LEU A 398 -19.56 9.02 -20.00
C LEU A 398 -19.82 7.52 -19.92
N LEU A 399 -21.08 7.09 -19.92
CA LEU A 399 -21.45 5.67 -19.85
C LEU A 399 -20.95 4.87 -21.07
N LYS A 400 -20.86 5.49 -22.27
CA LYS A 400 -20.18 4.88 -23.43
C LYS A 400 -18.66 4.72 -23.20
N LYS A 401 -17.99 5.75 -22.66
CA LYS A 401 -16.54 5.71 -22.36
C LYS A 401 -16.21 4.65 -21.29
N GLU A 402 -17.02 4.55 -20.25
CA GLU A 402 -16.88 3.52 -19.22
C GLU A 402 -17.09 2.12 -19.79
N ARG A 403 -18.15 1.91 -20.58
CA ARG A 403 -18.38 0.62 -21.28
C ARG A 403 -17.23 0.22 -22.19
N TYR A 404 -16.64 1.16 -22.92
CA TYR A 404 -15.45 0.91 -23.75
C TYR A 404 -14.25 0.49 -22.88
N SER A 405 -14.01 1.21 -21.79
CA SER A 405 -12.91 0.95 -20.84
C SER A 405 -13.06 -0.41 -20.15
N LEU A 406 -14.29 -0.76 -19.73
CA LEU A 406 -14.65 -2.08 -19.20
C LEU A 406 -14.40 -3.18 -20.23
N HIS A 407 -14.81 -2.98 -21.48
CA HIS A 407 -14.60 -3.95 -22.55
C HIS A 407 -13.10 -4.16 -22.84
N GLN A 408 -12.30 -3.08 -22.82
CA GLN A 408 -10.84 -3.16 -22.92
C GLN A 408 -10.23 -3.94 -21.75
N ALA A 409 -10.70 -3.71 -20.51
CA ALA A 409 -10.26 -4.45 -19.33
C ALA A 409 -10.60 -5.95 -19.41
N ILE A 410 -11.82 -6.31 -19.84
CA ILE A 410 -12.25 -7.70 -20.06
C ILE A 410 -11.38 -8.40 -21.10
N ASN A 411 -11.04 -7.72 -22.20
CA ASN A 411 -10.13 -8.24 -23.22
C ASN A 411 -8.69 -8.40 -22.67
N GLY A 412 -8.24 -7.47 -21.82
CA GLY A 412 -6.97 -7.57 -21.08
C GLY A 412 -6.92 -8.78 -20.15
N ILE A 413 -7.95 -8.98 -19.33
CA ILE A 413 -8.11 -10.14 -18.44
C ILE A 413 -8.10 -11.43 -19.27
N SER A 414 -8.85 -11.48 -20.39
CA SER A 414 -8.89 -12.65 -21.29
C SER A 414 -7.52 -12.97 -21.91
N SER A 415 -6.69 -11.95 -22.17
CA SER A 415 -5.30 -12.14 -22.62
C SER A 415 -4.40 -12.68 -21.51
N LEU A 416 -4.56 -12.19 -20.27
CA LEU A 416 -3.83 -12.68 -19.10
C LEU A 416 -4.21 -14.11 -18.74
N GLN A 417 -5.50 -14.46 -18.79
CA GLN A 417 -6.03 -15.82 -18.60
C GLN A 417 -5.32 -16.80 -19.53
N LYS A 418 -5.34 -16.54 -20.86
CA LYS A 418 -4.66 -17.37 -21.86
C LYS A 418 -3.14 -17.51 -21.64
N LYS A 419 -2.48 -16.46 -21.12
CA LYS A 419 -1.05 -16.51 -20.75
C LYS A 419 -0.82 -17.36 -19.50
N LEU A 420 -1.70 -17.27 -18.50
CA LEU A 420 -1.67 -18.06 -17.28
C LEU A 420 -1.90 -19.54 -17.60
N ASP A 421 -2.91 -19.88 -18.41
CA ASP A 421 -3.21 -21.25 -18.84
C ASP A 421 -2.01 -21.87 -19.59
N LYS A 422 -1.40 -21.12 -20.51
CA LYS A 422 -0.17 -21.55 -21.19
C LYS A 422 0.98 -21.79 -20.20
N LYS A 423 1.18 -20.89 -19.23
CA LYS A 423 2.23 -21.05 -18.21
C LYS A 423 1.96 -22.24 -17.30
N ASN A 424 0.72 -22.49 -16.91
CA ASN A 424 0.34 -23.67 -16.13
C ASN A 424 0.58 -24.97 -16.92
N ALA A 425 0.27 -25.00 -18.22
CA ALA A 425 0.60 -26.14 -19.08
C ALA A 425 2.12 -26.37 -19.21
N ASP A 426 2.91 -25.29 -19.32
CA ASP A 426 4.38 -25.40 -19.35
C ASP A 426 4.97 -25.81 -17.99
N PHE A 427 4.38 -25.38 -16.86
CA PHE A 427 4.72 -25.88 -15.52
C PHE A 427 4.35 -27.35 -15.31
N GLY A 428 3.23 -27.82 -15.89
CA GLY A 428 2.86 -29.24 -15.93
C GLY A 428 3.98 -30.07 -16.57
N LYS A 429 4.35 -29.75 -17.81
CA LYS A 429 5.46 -30.42 -18.53
C LYS A 429 6.78 -30.39 -17.75
N MET A 430 7.08 -29.29 -17.07
CA MET A 430 8.29 -29.17 -16.24
C MET A 430 8.24 -30.11 -15.03
N ARG A 431 7.07 -30.24 -14.38
CA ARG A 431 6.87 -31.20 -13.29
C ARG A 431 7.00 -32.64 -13.78
N ASP A 432 6.39 -32.97 -14.91
CA ASP A 432 6.45 -34.31 -15.49
C ASP A 432 7.91 -34.69 -15.86
N LEU A 433 8.66 -33.76 -16.46
CA LEU A 433 10.09 -33.95 -16.75
C LEU A 433 10.92 -34.10 -15.48
N LEU A 434 10.64 -33.31 -14.44
CA LEU A 434 11.32 -33.41 -13.15
C LEU A 434 11.06 -34.76 -12.49
N GLN A 435 9.82 -35.26 -12.51
CA GLN A 435 9.47 -36.60 -12.00
C GLN A 435 10.23 -37.70 -12.76
N VAL A 436 10.37 -37.58 -14.09
CA VAL A 436 11.19 -38.51 -14.88
C VAL A 436 12.65 -38.44 -14.44
N LYS A 437 13.24 -37.24 -14.26
CA LYS A 437 14.63 -37.10 -13.80
C LYS A 437 14.85 -37.56 -12.36
N GLU A 438 13.86 -37.44 -11.48
CA GLU A 438 13.90 -38.06 -10.16
C GLU A 438 13.93 -39.58 -10.26
N SER A 439 13.14 -40.20 -11.15
CA SER A 439 13.17 -41.66 -11.36
C SER A 439 14.50 -42.15 -11.97
N GLU A 440 15.02 -41.48 -12.99
CA GLU A 440 16.35 -41.78 -13.58
C GLU A 440 17.47 -41.66 -12.53
N MET A 441 17.42 -40.64 -11.66
CA MET A 441 18.40 -40.45 -10.59
C MET A 441 18.33 -41.57 -9.53
N VAL A 442 17.12 -42.04 -9.19
CA VAL A 442 16.94 -43.17 -8.27
C VAL A 442 17.48 -44.47 -8.89
N GLU A 443 17.21 -44.72 -10.17
CA GLU A 443 17.72 -45.87 -10.91
C GLU A 443 19.26 -45.85 -10.97
N ALA A 444 19.87 -44.74 -11.39
CA ALA A 444 21.32 -44.58 -11.42
C ALA A 444 21.97 -44.72 -10.03
N LYS A 445 21.29 -44.29 -8.96
CA LYS A 445 21.77 -44.48 -7.58
C LYS A 445 21.74 -45.95 -7.15
N LEU A 446 20.71 -46.71 -7.56
CA LEU A 446 20.63 -48.15 -7.31
C LEU A 446 21.71 -48.91 -8.10
N GLU A 447 21.97 -48.52 -9.35
CA GLU A 447 23.02 -49.12 -10.17
C GLU A 447 24.43 -48.83 -9.62
N ILE A 448 24.70 -47.61 -9.13
CA ILE A 448 25.95 -47.31 -8.40
C ILE A 448 26.09 -48.17 -7.14
N GLN A 449 25.00 -48.43 -6.41
CA GLN A 449 25.02 -49.30 -5.24
C GLN A 449 25.29 -50.77 -5.63
N HIS A 450 24.72 -51.24 -6.74
CA HIS A 450 24.98 -52.56 -7.31
C HIS A 450 26.45 -52.73 -7.69
N LEU A 451 26.98 -51.82 -8.54
CA LEU A 451 28.38 -51.80 -8.97
C LEU A 451 29.35 -51.74 -7.80
N LYS A 452 29.00 -51.03 -6.71
CA LYS A 452 29.80 -51.03 -5.49
C LYS A 452 29.82 -52.40 -4.81
N SER A 453 28.67 -53.07 -4.70
CA SER A 453 28.62 -54.43 -4.13
C SER A 453 29.36 -55.46 -4.99
N GLU A 454 29.36 -55.30 -6.32
CA GLU A 454 30.19 -56.09 -7.23
C GLU A 454 31.68 -55.80 -7.05
N GLN A 455 32.06 -54.53 -6.87
CA GLN A 455 33.45 -54.14 -6.59
C GLN A 455 33.94 -54.75 -5.26
N ASP A 456 33.14 -54.68 -4.21
CA ASP A 456 33.46 -55.26 -2.90
C ASP A 456 33.60 -56.80 -3.00
N SER A 457 32.73 -57.46 -3.79
CA SER A 457 32.81 -58.90 -4.08
C SER A 457 34.07 -59.28 -4.88
N LEU A 458 34.37 -58.56 -5.97
CA LEU A 458 35.58 -58.77 -6.78
C LEU A 458 36.86 -58.54 -5.98
N LYS A 459 36.83 -57.60 -5.02
CA LYS A 459 37.96 -57.38 -4.11
C LYS A 459 38.19 -58.58 -3.19
N LEU A 460 37.14 -59.16 -2.60
CA LEU A 460 37.28 -60.37 -1.78
C LEU A 460 37.84 -61.55 -2.58
N ILE A 461 37.41 -61.71 -3.84
CA ILE A 461 37.96 -62.74 -4.75
C ILE A 461 39.45 -62.47 -5.04
N LEU A 462 39.86 -61.21 -5.21
CA LEU A 462 41.26 -60.86 -5.41
C LEU A 462 42.10 -61.16 -4.17
N ASP A 463 41.63 -60.75 -2.98
CA ASP A 463 42.30 -61.01 -1.70
C ASP A 463 42.46 -62.54 -1.45
N GLU A 464 41.47 -63.35 -1.82
CA GLU A 464 41.55 -64.82 -1.78
C GLU A 464 42.60 -65.37 -2.77
N LYS A 465 42.68 -64.82 -3.99
CA LYS A 465 43.68 -65.24 -4.99
C LYS A 465 45.10 -64.83 -4.63
N ASP A 466 45.29 -63.68 -4.00
CA ASP A 466 46.60 -63.29 -3.46
C ASP A 466 47.03 -64.19 -2.29
N LEU A 467 46.08 -64.66 -1.47
CA LEU A 467 46.35 -65.67 -0.43
C LEU A 467 46.71 -67.04 -1.03
N GLU A 468 46.01 -67.50 -2.07
CA GLU A 468 46.38 -68.71 -2.82
C GLU A 468 47.80 -68.60 -3.42
N LEU A 469 48.13 -67.45 -4.03
CA LEU A 469 49.45 -67.18 -4.60
C LEU A 469 50.55 -67.14 -3.53
N LEU A 470 50.29 -66.56 -2.36
CA LEU A 470 51.23 -66.53 -1.24
C LEU A 470 51.49 -67.95 -0.71
N ASN A 471 50.44 -68.76 -0.55
CA ASN A 471 50.57 -70.18 -0.18
C ASN A 471 51.33 -70.99 -1.25
N ALA A 472 51.12 -70.72 -2.53
CA ALA A 472 51.86 -71.37 -3.62
C ALA A 472 53.35 -70.97 -3.63
N ARG A 473 53.67 -69.71 -3.32
CA ARG A 473 55.06 -69.25 -3.14
C ARG A 473 55.74 -69.90 -1.94
N HIS A 474 55.04 -70.05 -0.81
CA HIS A 474 55.57 -70.75 0.36
C HIS A 474 55.96 -72.19 0.02
N LYS A 475 55.07 -72.92 -0.66
CA LYS A 475 55.34 -74.29 -1.14
C LYS A 475 56.50 -74.37 -2.13
N LEU A 476 56.68 -73.36 -2.98
CA LEU A 476 57.84 -73.28 -3.86
C LEU A 476 59.14 -73.11 -3.05
N GLU A 477 59.12 -72.31 -1.99
CA GLU A 477 60.27 -72.08 -1.11
C GLU A 477 60.62 -73.35 -0.31
N GLU A 478 59.61 -74.06 0.22
CA GLU A 478 59.78 -75.39 0.84
C GLU A 478 60.47 -76.36 -0.14
N VAL A 479 59.96 -76.50 -1.36
CA VAL A 479 60.56 -77.37 -2.39
C VAL A 479 61.97 -76.90 -2.81
N ASN A 480 62.24 -75.59 -2.83
CA ASN A 480 63.60 -75.07 -3.09
C ASN A 480 64.58 -75.46 -1.97
N ASN A 481 64.14 -75.44 -0.71
CA ASN A 481 64.93 -75.89 0.44
C ASN A 481 65.18 -77.40 0.37
N GLU A 482 64.15 -78.22 0.08
CA GLU A 482 64.30 -79.66 -0.16
C GLU A 482 65.31 -79.95 -1.29
N ILE A 483 65.26 -79.20 -2.40
CA ILE A 483 66.24 -79.29 -3.49
C ILE A 483 67.65 -78.91 -3.04
N ALA A 484 67.80 -77.93 -2.14
CA ALA A 484 69.10 -77.54 -1.59
C ALA A 484 69.68 -78.64 -0.67
N GLU A 485 68.85 -79.23 0.18
CA GLU A 485 69.22 -80.38 1.03
C GLU A 485 69.62 -81.59 0.17
N LEU A 486 68.82 -81.93 -0.85
CA LEU A 486 69.13 -83.01 -1.80
C LEU A 486 70.45 -82.76 -2.56
N LYS A 487 70.76 -81.51 -2.93
CA LYS A 487 72.06 -81.16 -3.52
C LYS A 487 73.21 -81.35 -2.54
N MET A 488 73.04 -80.94 -1.28
CA MET A 488 74.05 -81.17 -0.24
C MET A 488 74.30 -82.66 0.02
N LEU A 489 73.23 -83.46 0.06
CA LEU A 489 73.32 -84.91 0.22
C LEU A 489 73.96 -85.58 -1.02
N LEU A 490 73.63 -85.11 -2.22
CA LEU A 490 74.26 -85.58 -3.47
C LEU A 490 75.76 -85.26 -3.49
N ASN A 491 76.17 -84.04 -3.15
CA ASN A 491 77.58 -83.66 -3.04
C ASN A 491 78.31 -84.53 -2.01
N SER A 492 77.71 -84.76 -0.83
CA SER A 492 78.27 -85.65 0.19
C SER A 492 78.41 -87.10 -0.30
N LYS A 493 77.49 -87.58 -1.15
CA LYS A 493 77.58 -88.91 -1.78
C LYS A 493 78.62 -88.96 -2.89
N GLU A 494 78.80 -87.89 -3.64
CA GLU A 494 79.86 -87.74 -4.64
C GLU A 494 81.24 -87.73 -3.96
N ASP A 495 81.41 -86.98 -2.87
CA ASP A 495 82.65 -86.98 -2.06
C ASP A 495 82.97 -88.39 -1.51
N GLN A 496 81.96 -89.11 -1.02
CA GLN A 496 82.09 -90.52 -0.59
C GLN A 496 82.48 -91.44 -1.76
N LEU A 497 81.94 -91.21 -2.97
CA LEU A 497 82.25 -91.99 -4.16
C LEU A 497 83.66 -91.70 -4.67
N ILE A 498 84.10 -90.45 -4.65
CA ILE A 498 85.48 -90.03 -4.93
C ILE A 498 86.44 -90.72 -3.95
N GLN A 499 86.14 -90.68 -2.65
CA GLN A 499 86.94 -91.34 -1.61
C GLN A 499 87.03 -92.87 -1.84
N ALA A 500 85.90 -93.53 -2.10
CA ALA A 500 85.86 -94.96 -2.40
C ALA A 500 86.63 -95.30 -3.68
N THR A 501 86.56 -94.46 -4.72
CA THR A 501 87.27 -94.64 -5.99
C THR A 501 88.78 -94.47 -5.81
N THR A 502 89.22 -93.51 -4.98
CA THR A 502 90.65 -93.37 -4.64
C THR A 502 91.17 -94.57 -3.84
N MET A 503 90.42 -95.06 -2.84
CA MET A 503 90.77 -96.27 -2.09
C MET A 503 90.81 -97.52 -2.99
N LEU A 504 89.90 -97.64 -3.96
CA LEU A 504 89.91 -98.73 -4.92
C LEU A 504 91.18 -98.68 -5.79
N LYS A 505 91.55 -97.49 -6.27
CA LYS A 505 92.78 -97.29 -7.06
C LYS A 505 94.04 -97.62 -6.26
N GLU A 506 94.11 -97.23 -4.98
CA GLU A 506 95.20 -97.64 -4.07
C GLU A 506 95.26 -99.17 -3.89
N LYS A 507 94.09 -99.84 -3.82
CA LYS A 507 94.01 -101.30 -3.77
C LYS A 507 94.44 -101.96 -5.07
N ASP A 508 94.08 -101.40 -6.24
CA ASP A 508 94.54 -101.88 -7.55
C ASP A 508 96.05 -101.67 -7.72
N GLU A 509 96.60 -100.54 -7.26
CA GLU A 509 98.06 -100.31 -7.20
C GLU A 509 98.73 -101.34 -6.29
N HIS A 510 98.15 -101.64 -5.13
CA HIS A 510 98.64 -102.68 -4.23
C HIS A 510 98.55 -104.09 -4.85
N VAL A 511 97.45 -104.44 -5.52
CA VAL A 511 97.30 -105.69 -6.26
C VAL A 511 98.32 -105.78 -7.40
N ASN A 512 98.61 -104.69 -8.11
CA ASN A 512 99.68 -104.66 -9.10
C ASN A 512 101.06 -104.87 -8.46
N THR A 513 101.34 -104.30 -7.27
CA THR A 513 102.58 -104.63 -6.54
C THR A 513 102.65 -106.11 -6.14
N MET A 514 101.59 -106.67 -5.57
CA MET A 514 101.51 -108.11 -5.24
C MET A 514 101.61 -109.00 -6.48
N GLN A 515 101.07 -108.58 -7.63
CA GLN A 515 101.17 -109.33 -8.89
C GLN A 515 102.60 -109.30 -9.46
N ASN A 516 103.32 -108.20 -9.29
CA ASN A 516 104.74 -108.09 -9.63
C ASN A 516 105.60 -108.97 -8.72
N GLU A 517 105.35 -108.96 -7.41
CA GLU A 517 105.96 -109.88 -6.44
C GLU A 517 105.61 -111.35 -6.72
N LEU A 518 104.37 -111.64 -7.14
CA LEU A 518 103.93 -112.98 -7.54
C LEU A 518 104.63 -113.43 -8.82
N ASN A 519 104.88 -112.53 -9.77
CA ASN A 519 105.62 -112.83 -10.99
C ASN A 519 107.12 -113.09 -10.70
N ASP A 520 107.73 -112.31 -9.80
CA ASP A 520 109.10 -112.52 -9.33
C ASP A 520 109.26 -113.82 -8.53
N THR A 521 108.33 -114.12 -7.61
CA THR A 521 108.31 -115.41 -6.90
C THR A 521 108.00 -116.58 -7.82
N LYS A 522 107.16 -116.42 -8.85
CA LYS A 522 106.95 -117.44 -9.89
C LYS A 522 108.18 -117.65 -10.76
N LEU A 523 108.98 -116.62 -11.04
CA LEU A 523 110.25 -116.75 -11.74
C LEU A 523 111.25 -117.56 -10.88
N LYS A 524 111.37 -117.24 -9.58
CA LYS A 524 112.12 -118.04 -8.61
C LYS A 524 111.58 -119.48 -8.44
N TYR A 525 110.26 -119.66 -8.54
CA TYR A 525 109.65 -120.99 -8.52
C TYR A 525 109.95 -121.78 -9.80
N SER A 526 110.06 -121.09 -10.94
CA SER A 526 110.48 -121.71 -12.22
C SER A 526 111.94 -122.17 -12.14
N GLU A 527 112.83 -121.37 -11.52
CA GLU A 527 114.19 -121.81 -11.21
C GLU A 527 114.19 -123.04 -10.29
N ALA A 528 113.40 -123.01 -9.21
CA ALA A 528 113.24 -124.16 -8.30
C ALA A 528 112.62 -125.39 -8.98
N GLU A 529 111.71 -125.22 -9.93
CA GLU A 529 111.09 -126.31 -10.70
C GLU A 529 112.12 -127.01 -11.61
N THR A 530 113.10 -126.29 -12.17
CA THR A 530 114.22 -126.95 -12.87
C THR A 530 115.10 -127.79 -11.93
N VAL A 531 115.19 -127.42 -10.65
CA VAL A 531 115.88 -128.22 -9.62
C VAL A 531 115.03 -129.43 -9.21
N VAL A 532 113.71 -129.27 -9.05
CA VAL A 532 112.77 -130.37 -8.76
C VAL A 532 112.66 -131.35 -9.92
N GLY A 533 112.76 -130.91 -11.18
CA GLY A 533 112.79 -131.78 -12.35
C GLY A 533 113.91 -132.84 -12.29
N ARG A 534 115.07 -132.49 -11.71
CA ARG A 534 116.17 -133.44 -11.45
C ARG A 534 115.90 -134.40 -10.29
N ILE A 535 114.98 -134.08 -9.39
CA ILE A 535 114.57 -134.94 -8.26
C ILE A 535 113.47 -135.93 -8.69
N VAL A 536 112.61 -135.51 -9.62
CA VAL A 536 111.50 -136.32 -10.16
C VAL A 536 111.97 -137.50 -11.02
N GLU A 537 113.12 -137.39 -11.72
CA GLU A 537 113.69 -138.52 -12.48
C GLU A 537 114.13 -139.72 -11.61
N LEU A 538 114.42 -139.52 -10.32
CA LEU A 538 114.89 -140.57 -9.42
C LEU A 538 113.80 -141.17 -8.52
N THR A 539 112.60 -140.57 -8.45
CA THR A 539 111.61 -140.88 -7.41
C THR A 539 110.30 -141.45 -7.98
N ASN A 540 110.40 -142.37 -8.95
CA ASN A 540 109.25 -142.94 -9.66
C ASN A 540 108.98 -144.44 -9.36
N LYS A 541 109.12 -144.82 -8.07
CA LYS A 541 108.62 -146.10 -7.52
C LYS A 541 108.28 -146.00 -6.00
N LEU A 542 107.18 -145.34 -5.61
CA LEU A 542 106.23 -145.79 -4.56
C LEU A 542 105.10 -144.75 -4.28
N VAL A 543 103.84 -145.20 -4.38
CA VAL A 543 102.65 -144.92 -3.52
C VAL A 543 102.13 -143.48 -3.32
N ILE A 544 100.79 -143.35 -3.35
CA ILE A 544 99.99 -142.12 -3.16
C ILE A 544 99.00 -142.33 -2.00
N SER A 545 98.73 -141.29 -1.19
CA SER A 545 97.51 -141.22 -0.36
C SER A 545 97.12 -139.77 0.03
N VAL A 546 95.98 -139.33 -0.51
CA VAL A 546 94.89 -138.55 0.14
C VAL A 546 95.11 -137.09 0.57
N LYS A 547 94.13 -136.26 0.19
CA LYS A 547 93.79 -134.90 0.67
C LYS A 547 92.48 -134.98 1.49
N ASP A 548 92.01 -134.02 2.29
CA ASP A 548 92.43 -132.73 2.90
C ASP A 548 91.10 -131.94 3.02
N ASP A 549 90.84 -131.23 4.13
CA ASP A 549 89.48 -130.73 4.43
C ASP A 549 89.46 -129.38 5.18
N ASP A 550 88.39 -128.61 4.95
CA ASP A 550 87.84 -127.47 5.71
C ASP A 550 88.64 -126.20 6.15
N SER A 551 87.99 -125.04 5.98
CA SER A 551 88.21 -123.70 6.60
C SER A 551 87.43 -122.62 5.80
N ASN A 552 86.90 -121.49 6.29
CA ASN A 552 86.65 -120.81 7.59
C ASN A 552 85.61 -119.66 7.29
N ALA A 553 84.67 -119.23 8.15
CA ALA A 553 84.75 -118.23 9.24
C ALA A 553 85.11 -116.75 8.80
N PRO A 554 84.99 -115.68 9.64
CA PRO A 554 83.76 -115.10 10.27
C PRO A 554 83.78 -113.52 10.50
N ARG A 555 82.82 -112.95 11.29
CA ARG A 555 82.89 -111.72 12.17
C ARG A 555 82.99 -110.29 11.52
N MET A 556 82.75 -109.11 12.16
CA MET A 556 82.05 -108.61 13.40
C MET A 556 81.91 -107.05 13.40
N PHE A 557 80.93 -106.47 14.15
CA PHE A 557 80.91 -105.30 15.11
C PHE A 557 81.82 -104.04 14.90
N ASP A 558 81.56 -102.79 15.37
CA ASP A 558 80.46 -102.05 16.05
C ASP A 558 80.90 -100.56 16.27
N ASP A 559 80.10 -99.73 16.99
CA ASP A 559 80.51 -98.70 18.00
C ASP A 559 80.10 -97.19 17.83
N MET A 560 78.97 -96.85 18.47
CA MET A 560 78.64 -95.75 19.42
C MET A 560 78.98 -94.23 19.28
N GLY A 561 78.00 -93.43 19.77
CA GLY A 561 78.15 -92.13 20.47
C GLY A 561 77.10 -91.08 20.07
N GLN A 562 76.46 -90.26 20.92
CA GLN A 562 76.20 -90.18 22.37
C GLN A 562 75.20 -89.01 22.61
N ASP A 563 74.72 -88.81 23.84
CA ASP A 563 73.52 -87.99 24.20
C ASP A 563 73.72 -86.48 24.53
N LEU A 564 72.57 -85.78 24.58
CA LEU A 564 72.16 -84.71 25.56
C LEU A 564 72.35 -83.19 25.30
N LEU A 565 71.20 -82.50 25.20
CA LEU A 565 70.81 -81.16 25.74
C LEU A 565 71.85 -80.01 25.90
N GLN A 566 71.59 -78.84 25.27
CA GLN A 566 71.24 -77.59 25.98
C GLN A 566 70.57 -76.49 25.11
N GLN A 567 69.87 -75.56 25.76
CA GLN A 567 69.07 -74.43 25.23
C GLN A 567 69.90 -73.28 24.60
N LEU A 568 69.28 -72.50 23.71
CA LEU A 568 69.35 -71.01 23.61
C LEU A 568 68.27 -70.56 22.59
N LEU A 569 67.13 -69.96 22.96
CA LEU A 569 66.89 -68.55 23.33
C LEU A 569 66.97 -67.54 22.17
N GLU A 570 65.81 -67.26 21.56
CA GLU A 570 65.31 -66.02 20.93
C GLU A 570 63.84 -66.30 20.49
N ASN A 571 62.89 -65.38 20.35
CA ASN A 571 62.71 -64.06 20.99
C ASN A 571 61.19 -63.71 20.98
N PRO A 572 60.52 -63.39 22.10
CA PRO A 572 59.06 -63.13 22.12
C PRO A 572 58.70 -61.68 21.68
N ALA A 573 59.48 -61.09 20.77
CA ALA A 573 59.44 -59.64 20.50
C ALA A 573 58.52 -59.24 19.34
N ASP A 574 58.41 -60.05 18.27
CA ASP A 574 57.71 -59.62 17.06
C ASP A 574 56.18 -59.79 17.11
N ASP A 575 55.65 -60.74 17.88
CA ASP A 575 54.20 -60.96 17.99
C ASP A 575 53.50 -59.79 18.71
N PHE A 576 54.10 -59.32 19.83
CA PHE A 576 53.69 -58.07 20.47
C PHE A 576 53.88 -56.85 19.54
N ARG A 577 54.93 -56.82 18.71
CA ARG A 577 55.19 -55.69 17.80
C ARG A 577 54.18 -55.62 16.65
N LEU A 578 53.67 -56.76 16.18
CA LEU A 578 52.57 -56.82 15.22
C LEU A 578 51.25 -56.41 15.86
N GLN A 579 50.93 -56.90 17.05
CA GLN A 579 49.73 -56.47 17.80
C GLN A 579 49.76 -54.97 18.14
N ILE A 580 50.92 -54.43 18.54
CA ILE A 580 51.10 -52.99 18.78
C ILE A 580 50.82 -52.18 17.51
N LYS A 581 51.37 -52.58 16.35
CA LYS A 581 51.10 -51.90 15.08
C LYS A 581 49.63 -51.98 14.67
N GLN A 582 48.98 -53.13 14.86
CA GLN A 582 47.56 -53.28 14.55
C GLN A 582 46.72 -52.35 15.44
N LEU A 583 46.96 -52.37 16.76
CA LEU A 583 46.32 -51.45 17.70
C LEU A 583 46.62 -49.98 17.39
N GLU A 584 47.84 -49.62 16.96
CA GLU A 584 48.19 -48.27 16.51
C GLU A 584 47.35 -47.84 15.29
N THR A 585 47.15 -48.73 14.30
CA THR A 585 46.30 -48.44 13.14
C THR A 585 44.81 -48.35 13.49
N GLU A 586 44.31 -49.21 14.37
CA GLU A 586 42.92 -49.14 14.86
C GLU A 586 42.69 -47.86 15.69
N LEU A 587 43.68 -47.43 16.47
CA LEU A 587 43.62 -46.21 17.28
C LEU A 587 43.70 -44.95 16.40
N GLU A 588 44.50 -44.93 15.32
CA GLU A 588 44.48 -43.79 14.38
C GLU A 588 43.19 -43.75 13.53
N LEU A 589 42.66 -44.89 13.10
CA LEU A 589 41.32 -44.95 12.47
C LEU A 589 40.22 -44.50 13.44
N ALA A 590 40.30 -44.85 14.71
CA ALA A 590 39.38 -44.37 15.74
C ALA A 590 39.54 -42.86 15.99
N ARG A 591 40.77 -42.31 15.92
CA ARG A 591 41.02 -40.86 15.97
C ARG A 591 40.44 -40.12 14.78
N ASP A 592 40.56 -40.65 13.56
CA ASP A 592 39.97 -40.03 12.37
C ASP A 592 38.43 -40.14 12.34
N SER A 593 37.88 -41.25 12.83
CA SER A 593 36.44 -41.39 13.10
C SER A 593 35.97 -40.39 14.17
N LEU A 594 36.75 -40.16 15.22
CA LEU A 594 36.47 -39.16 16.25
C LEU A 594 36.56 -37.72 15.70
N ARG A 595 37.59 -37.39 14.91
CA ARG A 595 37.76 -36.08 14.25
C ARG A 595 36.60 -35.79 13.30
N THR A 596 36.16 -36.76 12.51
CA THR A 596 35.00 -36.60 11.61
C THR A 596 33.70 -36.44 12.38
N LYS A 597 33.49 -37.21 13.46
CA LYS A 597 32.33 -37.01 14.37
C LYS A 597 32.37 -35.68 15.11
N GLU A 598 33.54 -35.18 15.50
CA GLU A 598 33.71 -33.85 16.09
C GLU A 598 33.35 -32.74 15.08
N MET A 599 33.76 -32.88 13.81
CA MET A 599 33.33 -31.96 12.75
C MET A 599 31.82 -32.02 12.47
N GLU A 600 31.21 -33.21 12.49
CA GLU A 600 29.75 -33.35 12.39
C GLU A 600 29.03 -32.67 13.59
N VAL A 601 29.51 -32.88 14.82
CA VAL A 601 28.95 -32.25 16.02
C VAL A 601 29.08 -30.72 15.96
N LEU A 602 30.22 -30.19 15.52
CA LEU A 602 30.41 -28.75 15.30
C LEU A 602 29.49 -28.20 14.21
N ALA A 603 29.20 -28.97 13.16
CA ALA A 603 28.24 -28.60 12.12
C ALA A 603 26.80 -28.58 12.65
N PHE A 604 26.40 -29.59 13.43
CA PHE A 604 25.10 -29.62 14.11
C PHE A 604 24.97 -28.49 15.14
N GLN A 605 26.01 -28.19 15.91
CA GLN A 605 26.02 -27.09 16.87
C GLN A 605 25.81 -25.74 16.16
N ARG A 606 26.47 -25.50 15.02
CA ARG A 606 26.24 -24.30 14.20
C ARG A 606 24.81 -24.23 13.65
N ALA A 607 24.28 -25.34 13.14
CA ALA A 607 22.90 -25.39 12.67
C ALA A 607 21.89 -25.12 13.80
N LEU A 608 22.16 -25.62 15.00
CA LEU A 608 21.33 -25.41 16.19
C LEU A 608 21.41 -23.94 16.66
N THR A 609 22.59 -23.31 16.67
CA THR A 609 22.69 -21.86 16.97
C THR A 609 21.93 -20.99 15.96
N ILE A 610 21.94 -21.34 14.66
CA ILE A 610 21.14 -20.63 13.65
C ILE A 610 19.64 -20.80 13.93
N LYS A 611 19.20 -21.99 14.35
CA LYS A 611 17.80 -22.25 14.72
C LYS A 611 17.38 -21.54 16.01
N ASP A 612 18.26 -21.42 17.00
CA ASP A 612 18.01 -20.62 18.20
C ASP A 612 17.90 -19.12 17.87
N GLU A 613 18.70 -18.60 16.94
CA GLU A 613 18.59 -17.22 16.45
C GLU A 613 17.27 -16.99 15.67
N GLU A 614 16.87 -17.93 14.80
CA GLU A 614 15.56 -17.90 14.13
C GLU A 614 14.42 -17.91 15.16
N LEU A 615 14.46 -18.80 16.16
CA LEU A 615 13.45 -18.89 17.22
C LEU A 615 13.39 -17.61 18.07
N LYS A 616 14.54 -17.03 18.41
CA LYS A 616 14.62 -15.74 19.12
C LYS A 616 14.00 -14.60 18.31
N MET A 617 14.20 -14.59 16.99
CA MET A 617 13.56 -13.63 16.08
C MET A 617 12.04 -13.86 15.96
N VAL A 618 11.57 -15.11 15.98
CA VAL A 618 10.14 -15.45 16.00
C VAL A 618 9.49 -15.04 17.32
N LEU A 619 10.12 -15.32 18.46
CA LEU A 619 9.67 -14.88 19.78
C LEU A 619 9.58 -13.34 19.86
N GLY A 620 10.60 -12.61 19.38
CA GLY A 620 10.54 -11.15 19.31
C GLY A 620 9.40 -10.59 18.45
N ARG A 621 9.00 -11.32 17.39
CA ARG A 621 7.80 -10.98 16.58
C ARG A 621 6.50 -11.33 17.30
N LEU A 622 6.47 -12.43 18.06
CA LEU A 622 5.32 -12.85 18.84
C LEU A 622 5.06 -11.84 19.99
N ASP A 623 6.08 -11.46 20.74
CA ASP A 623 6.05 -10.39 21.76
C ASP A 623 5.52 -9.07 21.19
N ALA A 624 5.96 -8.70 19.99
CA ALA A 624 5.49 -7.48 19.32
C ALA A 624 4.00 -7.57 18.96
N LYS A 625 3.54 -8.73 18.48
CA LYS A 625 2.13 -9.00 18.19
C LYS A 625 1.28 -9.11 19.45
N GLU A 626 1.79 -9.65 20.53
CA GLU A 626 1.09 -9.68 21.82
C GLU A 626 0.92 -8.27 22.39
N LYS A 627 1.95 -7.41 22.30
CA LYS A 627 1.85 -5.99 22.67
C LYS A 627 0.84 -5.23 21.82
N GLU A 628 0.81 -5.50 20.51
CA GLU A 628 -0.19 -4.94 19.59
C GLU A 628 -1.61 -5.40 19.96
N VAL A 629 -1.83 -6.69 20.22
CA VAL A 629 -3.11 -7.24 20.68
C VAL A 629 -3.53 -6.67 22.04
N LYS A 630 -2.58 -6.52 22.98
CA LYS A 630 -2.85 -5.90 24.29
C LYS A 630 -3.30 -4.45 24.13
N LYS A 631 -2.62 -3.68 23.28
CA LYS A 631 -3.01 -2.29 22.95
C LYS A 631 -4.40 -2.23 22.30
N MET A 632 -4.71 -3.12 21.34
CA MET A 632 -6.04 -3.21 20.73
C MET A 632 -7.13 -3.60 21.75
N LYS A 633 -6.79 -4.40 22.78
CA LYS A 633 -7.69 -4.75 23.88
C LYS A 633 -7.91 -3.58 24.84
N GLU A 634 -6.86 -2.84 25.17
CA GLU A 634 -6.94 -1.60 25.96
C GLU A 634 -7.80 -0.55 25.24
N GLU A 635 -7.59 -0.33 23.93
CA GLU A 635 -8.43 0.55 23.09
C GLU A 635 -9.89 0.08 22.99
N ALA A 636 -10.14 -1.22 23.01
CA ALA A 636 -11.49 -1.78 23.04
C ALA A 636 -12.16 -1.66 24.42
N GLU A 637 -11.40 -1.75 25.50
CA GLU A 637 -11.88 -1.50 26.88
C GLU A 637 -12.18 0.00 27.07
N ASP A 638 -11.30 0.90 26.61
CA ASP A 638 -11.54 2.35 26.57
C ASP A 638 -12.80 2.71 25.77
N ALA A 639 -13.00 2.12 24.58
CA ALA A 639 -14.21 2.34 23.78
C ALA A 639 -15.48 1.80 24.45
N ASN A 640 -15.37 0.71 25.22
CA ASN A 640 -16.47 0.15 26.01
C ASN A 640 -16.78 1.01 27.25
N ASP A 641 -15.77 1.57 27.90
CA ASP A 641 -15.93 2.49 29.03
C ASP A 641 -16.46 3.86 28.59
N LEU A 642 -16.06 4.34 27.40
CA LEU A 642 -16.68 5.50 26.76
C LEU A 642 -18.18 5.24 26.48
N ARG A 643 -18.54 4.03 26.03
CA ARG A 643 -19.93 3.60 25.83
C ARG A 643 -20.71 3.51 27.14
N LYS A 644 -20.10 3.02 28.23
CA LYS A 644 -20.71 3.02 29.56
C LYS A 644 -20.91 4.45 30.09
N LEU A 645 -19.94 5.34 29.89
CA LEU A 645 -20.06 6.75 30.25
C LEU A 645 -21.17 7.44 29.44
N TYR A 646 -21.31 7.10 28.15
CA TYR A 646 -22.42 7.59 27.32
C TYR A 646 -23.78 7.07 27.82
N ALA A 647 -23.87 5.78 28.18
CA ALA A 647 -25.07 5.20 28.77
C ALA A 647 -25.42 5.81 30.15
N LEU A 648 -24.44 6.02 31.01
CA LEU A 648 -24.61 6.67 32.33
C LEU A 648 -24.96 8.17 32.21
N ALA A 649 -24.45 8.85 31.19
CA ALA A 649 -24.87 10.22 30.88
C ALA A 649 -26.33 10.25 30.42
N GLN A 650 -26.72 9.31 29.57
CA GLN A 650 -28.10 9.18 29.09
C GLN A 650 -29.07 8.75 30.21
N GLU A 651 -28.64 7.90 31.15
CA GLU A 651 -29.42 7.53 32.34
C GLU A 651 -29.58 8.71 33.32
N ARG A 652 -28.54 9.53 33.51
CA ARG A 652 -28.61 10.74 34.37
C ARG A 652 -29.47 11.87 33.81
N LEU A 653 -29.77 11.87 32.52
CA LEU A 653 -30.52 12.93 31.85
C LEU A 653 -32.03 12.64 31.70
N GLY A 654 -32.46 11.41 31.94
CA GLY A 654 -33.86 11.01 31.77
C GLY A 654 -34.31 11.10 30.30
N GLU A 655 -35.56 11.50 30.07
CA GLU A 655 -36.12 11.64 28.71
C GLU A 655 -35.53 12.82 27.90
N LYS A 656 -34.78 13.72 28.52
CA LYS A 656 -34.12 14.85 27.84
C LYS A 656 -32.75 14.43 27.31
N SER A 657 -32.48 14.64 26.02
CA SER A 657 -31.16 14.39 25.44
C SER A 657 -30.15 15.49 25.82
N ILE A 658 -28.86 15.25 25.57
CA ILE A 658 -27.81 16.28 25.65
C ILE A 658 -28.13 17.45 24.70
N GLY A 659 -28.78 17.18 23.58
CA GLY A 659 -29.28 18.21 22.66
C GLY A 659 -30.37 19.07 23.30
N ASP A 660 -31.34 18.45 23.98
CA ASP A 660 -32.41 19.19 24.67
C ASP A 660 -31.86 20.05 25.81
N LEU A 661 -30.83 19.58 26.53
CA LEU A 661 -30.17 20.37 27.56
C LEU A 661 -29.36 21.55 26.98
N ALA A 662 -28.79 21.38 25.79
CA ALA A 662 -28.13 22.46 25.05
C ALA A 662 -29.14 23.48 24.49
N ILE A 663 -30.31 23.02 24.03
CA ILE A 663 -31.42 23.87 23.58
C ILE A 663 -32.00 24.65 24.78
N GLU A 664 -32.26 24.00 25.91
CA GLU A 664 -32.73 24.65 27.14
C GLU A 664 -31.73 25.70 27.64
N LYS A 665 -30.42 25.41 27.55
CA LYS A 665 -29.37 26.39 27.83
C LYS A 665 -29.37 27.58 26.84
N LEU A 666 -29.48 27.32 25.53
CA LEU A 666 -29.53 28.37 24.51
C LEU A 666 -30.80 29.22 24.61
N GLN A 667 -31.93 28.64 25.02
CA GLN A 667 -33.17 29.36 25.31
C GLN A 667 -33.02 30.27 26.54
N ILE A 668 -32.34 29.82 27.60
CA ILE A 668 -32.01 30.65 28.76
C ILE A 668 -31.03 31.77 28.38
N GLU A 669 -30.03 31.50 27.53
CA GLU A 669 -29.06 32.49 27.05
C GLU A 669 -29.73 33.53 26.13
N ALA A 670 -30.66 33.11 25.25
CA ALA A 670 -31.49 34.00 24.45
C ALA A 670 -32.40 34.88 25.32
N ALA A 671 -33.10 34.30 26.30
CA ALA A 671 -33.95 35.06 27.23
C ALA A 671 -33.13 36.07 28.07
N GLN A 672 -31.89 35.74 28.45
CA GLN A 672 -30.98 36.68 29.10
C GLN A 672 -30.59 37.84 28.18
N LEU A 673 -30.26 37.56 26.92
CA LEU A 673 -29.94 38.59 25.92
C LEU A 673 -31.14 39.47 25.56
N GLU A 674 -32.36 38.91 25.52
CA GLU A 674 -33.60 39.68 25.34
C GLU A 674 -33.86 40.63 26.52
N VAL A 675 -33.63 40.16 27.76
CA VAL A 675 -33.72 41.02 28.96
C VAL A 675 -32.62 42.09 28.94
N GLU A 676 -31.40 41.77 28.54
CA GLU A 676 -30.31 42.75 28.41
C GLU A 676 -30.60 43.80 27.29
N ALA A 677 -31.19 43.38 26.18
CA ALA A 677 -31.63 44.27 25.11
C ALA A 677 -32.79 45.17 25.54
N ALA A 678 -33.80 44.63 26.22
CA ALA A 678 -34.95 45.37 26.72
C ALA A 678 -34.55 46.39 27.81
N THR A 679 -33.67 46.01 28.74
CA THR A 679 -33.15 46.91 29.78
C THR A 679 -32.26 48.01 29.19
N ASN A 680 -31.41 47.71 28.19
CA ASN A 680 -30.66 48.74 27.46
C ASN A 680 -31.56 49.67 26.65
N ALA A 681 -32.64 49.17 26.02
CA ALA A 681 -33.60 50.00 25.32
C ALA A 681 -34.36 50.95 26.27
N LEU A 682 -34.78 50.47 27.44
CA LEU A 682 -35.36 51.30 28.50
C LEU A 682 -34.37 52.35 29.01
N HIS A 683 -33.10 51.99 29.22
CA HIS A 683 -32.06 52.94 29.62
C HIS A 683 -31.86 54.04 28.57
N LYS A 684 -31.85 53.68 27.28
CA LYS A 684 -31.71 54.65 26.19
C LYS A 684 -32.95 55.53 26.03
N LEU A 685 -34.15 55.01 26.27
CA LEU A 685 -35.38 55.80 26.30
C LEU A 685 -35.36 56.82 27.45
N ALA A 686 -34.90 56.44 28.65
CA ALA A 686 -34.76 57.36 29.78
C ALA A 686 -33.72 58.47 29.50
N GLU A 687 -32.57 58.10 28.91
CA GLU A 687 -31.55 59.08 28.49
C GLU A 687 -32.10 60.05 27.44
N MET A 688 -32.80 59.53 26.41
CA MET A 688 -33.42 60.37 25.37
C MET A 688 -34.56 61.23 25.91
N SER A 689 -35.40 60.74 26.83
CA SER A 689 -36.46 61.56 27.43
C SER A 689 -35.89 62.67 28.29
N GLY A 690 -34.81 62.40 29.06
CA GLY A 690 -34.07 63.40 29.81
C GLY A 690 -33.40 64.44 28.91
N GLU A 691 -32.75 64.03 27.82
CA GLU A 691 -32.20 64.94 26.81
C GLU A 691 -33.29 65.79 26.14
N PHE A 692 -34.43 65.21 25.81
CA PHE A 692 -35.53 65.91 25.14
C PHE A 692 -36.20 66.92 26.07
N LEU A 693 -36.38 66.56 27.35
CA LEU A 693 -36.86 67.47 28.39
C LEU A 693 -35.86 68.63 28.61
N HIS A 694 -34.57 68.34 28.71
CA HIS A 694 -33.53 69.38 28.82
C HIS A 694 -33.50 70.31 27.59
N LYS A 695 -33.70 69.78 26.38
CA LYS A 695 -33.81 70.59 25.15
C LYS A 695 -35.09 71.42 25.11
N ALA A 696 -36.21 70.89 25.58
CA ALA A 696 -37.46 71.63 25.70
C ALA A 696 -37.36 72.77 26.72
N SER A 697 -36.73 72.54 27.87
CA SER A 697 -36.44 73.60 28.86
C SER A 697 -35.52 74.69 28.30
N LEU A 698 -34.45 74.32 27.57
CA LEU A 698 -33.58 75.30 26.90
C LEU A 698 -34.32 76.10 25.81
N SER A 699 -35.30 75.51 25.13
CA SER A 699 -36.09 76.20 24.11
C SER A 699 -37.01 77.27 24.73
N ILE A 700 -37.46 77.09 25.98
CA ILE A 700 -38.20 78.10 26.74
C ILE A 700 -37.28 79.25 27.19
N GLU A 701 -36.02 78.96 27.57
CA GLU A 701 -35.03 80.01 27.90
C GLU A 701 -34.56 80.82 26.68
N ALA A 702 -34.57 80.22 25.48
CA ALA A 702 -34.12 80.90 24.26
C ALA A 702 -35.07 82.00 23.76
N ASP A 703 -36.40 81.83 23.91
CA ASP A 703 -37.37 82.83 23.46
C ASP A 703 -37.46 84.05 24.41
N ALA A 704 -36.99 83.93 25.65
CA ALA A 704 -36.95 85.03 26.62
C ALA A 704 -35.99 86.18 26.24
N TYR A 705 -35.10 85.99 25.26
CA TYR A 705 -34.08 86.98 24.87
C TYR A 705 -34.24 87.56 23.45
N THR A 706 -35.25 87.15 22.67
CA THR A 706 -35.37 87.53 21.24
C THR A 706 -36.35 88.70 20.99
N THR A 707 -36.65 89.51 22.01
CA THR A 707 -37.41 90.76 21.84
C THR A 707 -36.50 91.99 21.87
N ILE A 708 -36.09 92.48 20.68
CA ILE A 708 -35.77 93.90 20.36
C ILE A 708 -35.38 94.02 18.86
N LEU A 709 -36.02 94.97 18.15
CA LEU A 709 -35.83 95.44 16.75
C LEU A 709 -36.82 94.93 15.66
N LEU A 710 -37.93 95.68 15.53
CA LEU A 710 -38.73 95.85 14.29
C LEU A 710 -37.98 96.76 13.28
N PRO A 711 -38.33 96.86 11.97
CA PRO A 711 -39.70 97.03 11.43
C PRO A 711 -39.99 96.15 10.17
N ASN A 712 -41.18 96.07 9.55
CA ASN A 712 -42.47 96.78 9.69
C ASN A 712 -43.59 95.93 9.03
N GLY A 713 -44.85 96.04 9.48
CA GLY A 713 -46.02 95.75 8.61
C GLY A 713 -47.09 94.76 9.13
N SER A 714 -48.31 95.28 9.32
CA SER A 714 -49.61 94.58 9.47
C SER A 714 -49.84 93.65 10.68
N ASP A 715 -50.48 94.24 11.70
CA ASP A 715 -51.49 93.62 12.59
C ASP A 715 -52.73 93.14 11.78
N PRO A 716 -53.70 92.36 12.32
CA PRO A 716 -53.87 92.00 13.74
C PRO A 716 -54.22 90.53 14.09
N SER A 717 -54.16 90.27 15.41
CA SER A 717 -55.07 89.37 16.16
C SER A 717 -54.84 87.85 16.17
N ARG A 718 -54.51 87.36 17.38
CA ARG A 718 -54.92 86.05 17.96
C ARG A 718 -54.15 84.78 17.54
N SER A 719 -52.83 84.75 17.80
CA SER A 719 -52.06 83.49 17.82
C SER A 719 -50.92 83.44 18.86
N ALA A 720 -50.58 84.56 19.53
CA ALA A 720 -49.46 84.59 20.49
C ALA A 720 -49.73 83.85 21.82
N ALA A 721 -51.00 83.70 22.23
CA ALA A 721 -51.35 83.00 23.48
C ALA A 721 -51.49 81.48 23.31
N GLU A 722 -52.02 81.01 22.17
CA GLU A 722 -52.25 79.59 21.90
C GLU A 722 -50.93 78.82 21.67
N ASN A 723 -49.87 79.50 21.19
CA ASN A 723 -48.55 78.89 21.04
C ASN A 723 -47.85 78.64 22.40
N ASP A 724 -48.03 79.52 23.37
CA ASP A 724 -47.48 79.38 24.73
C ASP A 724 -48.22 78.28 25.51
N GLU A 725 -49.54 78.19 25.34
CA GLU A 725 -50.36 77.11 25.89
C GLU A 725 -50.00 75.74 25.27
N CYS A 726 -49.77 75.68 23.96
CA CYS A 726 -49.30 74.47 23.27
C CYS A 726 -47.87 74.06 23.70
N LEU A 727 -46.93 74.99 23.84
CA LEU A 727 -45.56 74.69 24.30
C LEU A 727 -45.53 74.26 25.77
N THR A 728 -46.34 74.87 26.63
CA THR A 728 -46.48 74.43 28.02
C THR A 728 -47.16 73.06 28.12
N GLU A 729 -48.20 72.78 27.32
CA GLU A 729 -48.81 71.45 27.22
C GLU A 729 -47.78 70.39 26.77
N VAL A 730 -47.04 70.66 25.69
CA VAL A 730 -45.96 69.77 25.19
C VAL A 730 -44.89 69.54 26.26
N THR A 731 -44.46 70.55 27.01
CA THR A 731 -43.45 70.35 28.07
C THR A 731 -44.00 69.63 29.31
N THR A 732 -45.28 69.79 29.64
CA THR A 732 -45.91 69.00 30.72
C THR A 732 -46.08 67.53 30.32
N GLU A 733 -46.48 67.22 29.08
CA GLU A 733 -46.58 65.85 28.59
C GLU A 733 -45.20 65.19 28.37
N VAL A 734 -44.18 65.93 27.90
CA VAL A 734 -42.78 65.46 27.90
C VAL A 734 -42.29 65.15 29.31
N SER A 735 -42.62 65.99 30.30
CA SER A 735 -42.28 65.75 31.71
C SER A 735 -42.99 64.51 32.27
N ARG A 736 -44.25 64.30 31.89
CA ARG A 736 -45.05 63.12 32.24
C ARG A 736 -44.50 61.83 31.60
N ILE A 737 -44.10 61.89 30.33
CA ILE A 737 -43.46 60.77 29.61
C ILE A 737 -42.10 60.44 30.24
N SER A 738 -41.30 61.45 30.60
CA SER A 738 -40.04 61.22 31.32
C SER A 738 -40.26 60.58 32.69
N ALA A 739 -41.25 61.05 33.46
CA ALA A 739 -41.60 60.47 34.76
C ALA A 739 -42.12 59.02 34.65
N LEU A 740 -42.92 58.70 33.63
CA LEU A 740 -43.34 57.33 33.33
C LEU A 740 -42.16 56.44 32.92
N THR A 741 -41.21 56.98 32.15
CA THR A 741 -40.01 56.25 31.73
C THR A 741 -39.10 55.96 32.93
N ASP A 742 -38.88 56.94 33.81
CA ASP A 742 -38.17 56.76 35.08
C ASP A 742 -38.87 55.77 36.04
N GLN A 743 -40.21 55.74 36.03
CA GLN A 743 -40.98 54.77 36.81
C GLN A 743 -40.78 53.35 36.26
N LEU A 744 -40.88 53.15 34.94
CA LEU A 744 -40.63 51.86 34.29
C LEU A 744 -39.19 51.36 34.53
N VAL A 745 -38.20 52.26 34.49
CA VAL A 745 -36.80 51.93 34.80
C VAL A 745 -36.62 51.51 36.26
N LYS A 746 -37.33 52.15 37.21
CA LYS A 746 -37.34 51.73 38.64
C LYS A 746 -38.07 50.41 38.86
N GLU A 747 -39.21 50.18 38.22
CA GLU A 747 -39.98 48.93 38.32
C GLU A 747 -39.21 47.76 37.70
N ALA A 748 -38.42 48.00 36.65
CA ALA A 748 -37.46 47.04 36.10
C ALA A 748 -36.19 46.82 36.96
N GLY A 749 -36.06 47.51 38.11
CA GLY A 749 -34.93 47.35 39.03
C GLY A 749 -33.60 47.94 38.53
N ILE A 750 -33.62 48.78 37.49
CA ILE A 750 -32.43 49.32 36.83
C ILE A 750 -31.89 50.51 37.64
N VAL A 751 -30.73 50.33 38.28
CA VAL A 751 -30.05 51.42 39.01
C VAL A 751 -29.33 52.34 38.03
N ILE A 752 -29.93 53.51 37.75
CA ILE A 752 -29.30 54.55 36.91
C ILE A 752 -28.04 55.07 37.60
N ARG A 753 -26.88 54.70 37.07
CA ARG A 753 -25.57 55.19 37.55
C ARG A 753 -25.21 56.47 36.82
N ALA A 754 -25.34 57.62 37.48
CA ALA A 754 -24.81 58.88 36.97
C ALA A 754 -23.30 58.72 36.67
N GLY A 755 -22.90 59.05 35.44
CA GLY A 755 -21.54 58.83 34.96
C GLY A 755 -20.49 59.69 35.69
N PRO A 756 -19.22 59.27 35.62
CA PRO A 756 -18.29 60.15 34.91
C PRO A 756 -17.44 59.44 33.85
N ALA A 757 -16.92 60.28 32.95
CA ALA A 757 -16.22 59.98 31.72
C ALA A 757 -15.13 58.88 31.75
N GLY A 758 -15.14 58.06 30.70
CA GLY A 758 -13.95 57.77 29.89
C GLY A 758 -12.92 56.80 30.44
N GLN A 759 -13.02 55.52 30.07
CA GLN A 759 -11.85 54.67 29.82
C GLN A 759 -12.18 53.53 28.85
N GLN A 760 -11.25 53.25 27.94
CA GLN A 760 -11.34 52.15 26.97
C GLN A 760 -11.20 50.80 27.69
N SER A 761 -12.15 49.88 27.47
CA SER A 761 -12.03 48.48 27.90
C SER A 761 -11.51 47.60 26.77
N CYS A 762 -10.30 47.06 26.94
CA CYS A 762 -9.79 46.00 26.08
C CYS A 762 -10.55 44.68 26.32
N SER A 763 -10.80 43.93 25.25
CA SER A 763 -11.36 42.58 25.31
C SER A 763 -10.40 41.60 25.99
N PRO A 764 -10.87 40.71 26.88
CA PRO A 764 -10.11 39.54 27.32
C PRO A 764 -10.37 38.35 26.37
N ALA A 765 -9.29 37.75 25.85
CA ALA A 765 -9.37 36.51 25.09
C ALA A 765 -9.74 35.33 26.00
N ARG A 766 -10.68 34.48 25.58
CA ARG A 766 -10.87 33.15 26.19
C ARG A 766 -9.70 32.23 25.82
N ARG A 767 -9.10 31.60 26.83
CA ARG A 767 -8.30 30.37 26.71
C ARG A 767 -8.73 29.40 27.81
N SER A 768 -8.64 28.12 27.49
CA SER A 768 -9.06 26.91 28.24
C SER A 768 -10.41 26.39 27.75
#